data_AF-A0A800LYT8-F1
#
_entry.id   AF-A0A800LYT8-F1
#
_cell.length_a   1.000
_cell.length_b   1.000
_cell.length_c   1.000
_cell.angle_alpha   90.00
_cell.angle_beta   90.00
_cell.angle_gamma   90.00
#
_symmetry.space_group_name_H-M   'P 1'
#
loop_
_entity.id
_entity.type
_entity.pdbx_description
1 polymer ?
#
loop_
_entity_poly.entity_id
_entity_poly.type
_entity_poly.pdbx_seq_one_letter_code
_entity_poly.pdbx_strand_id
1 'polypeptide(L)'
;LDAYCNGINEWLQNNKHPIEFKLTGIKPKQWTVQDLLAWGRVMTWTLSHGWSGTLTRQAIIDKVGPEMAEELSILYPEENPVEIPDGIDINHLQVDEKFEAAKGPFLGKDMEGGGRGSNAWAVSPEKSNTGRPVLCNDTHLVLNTPGIWYLNHLHSEDGFHCLGSTIPGLPGVLLGHNEDIAWGITLAFTDVEDIFVEKVDVTNPEKYEYLGESRDFELIEEVIQVKGEDDHVEKIQYTEHGPLIATVTEHSGQTIALCSKSLQPNTILEGFLKINVANNWDEFSQGIEKVQAPQLNFTYSDVQGNIGLYISGRVPIRKNGYGNLPVPGWTGEYDWESEILHKEMPHVLNPECGYIISCNNKITDDEYPHYLGNSFMNGYRANRVKQRFDETKKLDFQVYKDLHLDFASLPGRRLKEGLIKGFRTAKPKAQKLIDILSNWDCILDKNSIGGTVYEVFLYTLLRNTVEPHLDQNLTDQYLGLGEHPLLLPVSELLGNSTEAIFTIFQNPNSKWVPSGKAALHLIEKSLVESCLWLEENMGNKSSGWAWGKIHQIEFQHSMAIKKPLDKVFNIGPFQIGGDTDTVHQTAFNPSSPYHATSWCPSNRIIMDVGNWDACIGISPPGQSGILGSDHYSDMADLWLKGEYVPLYWSREKVEENKVLTLNIRPK
;
A
#
# COMPACT_ATOMS: atom_id res chain seq x y z
N LEU A 1 -15.76 -24.08 0.37
CA LEU A 1 -15.46 -23.15 -0.75
C LEU A 1 -16.48 -23.31 -1.88
N ASP A 2 -16.80 -24.53 -2.27
CA ASP A 2 -17.71 -24.90 -3.37
C ASP A 2 -19.08 -24.20 -3.35
N ALA A 3 -19.68 -24.02 -2.17
CA ALA A 3 -20.94 -23.28 -2.02
C ALA A 3 -20.87 -21.83 -2.55
N TYR A 4 -19.72 -21.17 -2.44
CA TYR A 4 -19.48 -19.82 -2.95
C TYR A 4 -19.34 -19.83 -4.48
N CYS A 5 -18.58 -20.78 -5.03
CA CYS A 5 -18.50 -21.03 -6.48
C CYS A 5 -19.90 -21.31 -7.07
N ASN A 6 -20.70 -22.15 -6.39
CA ASN A 6 -22.06 -22.48 -6.80
C ASN A 6 -23.00 -21.26 -6.76
N GLY A 7 -22.85 -20.36 -5.79
CA GLY A 7 -23.57 -19.08 -5.77
C GLY A 7 -23.24 -18.19 -6.97
N ILE A 8 -21.95 -18.02 -7.29
CA ILE A 8 -21.50 -17.30 -8.49
C ILE A 8 -22.04 -17.97 -9.77
N ASN A 9 -21.96 -19.31 -9.85
CA ASN A 9 -22.38 -20.08 -11.01
C ASN A 9 -23.90 -20.02 -11.25
N GLU A 10 -24.73 -20.17 -10.21
CA GLU A 10 -26.19 -19.99 -10.32
C GLU A 10 -26.52 -18.55 -10.75
N TRP A 11 -25.79 -17.53 -10.27
CA TRP A 11 -25.97 -16.16 -10.74
C TRP A 11 -25.63 -16.02 -12.23
N LEU A 12 -24.45 -16.51 -12.65
CA LEU A 12 -23.97 -16.47 -14.04
C LEU A 12 -24.88 -17.22 -15.03
N GLN A 13 -25.56 -18.28 -14.60
CA GLN A 13 -26.48 -19.05 -15.44
C GLN A 13 -27.86 -18.38 -15.59
N ASN A 14 -28.38 -17.74 -14.54
CA ASN A 14 -29.77 -17.28 -14.51
C ASN A 14 -29.95 -15.76 -14.76
N ASN A 15 -28.88 -14.95 -14.70
CA ASN A 15 -28.95 -13.49 -14.85
C ASN A 15 -28.40 -12.99 -16.18
N LYS A 16 -28.77 -11.76 -16.55
CA LYS A 16 -28.15 -11.06 -17.68
C LYS A 16 -26.75 -10.62 -17.28
N HIS A 17 -25.74 -10.96 -18.08
CA HIS A 17 -24.38 -10.52 -17.85
C HIS A 17 -24.24 -9.00 -18.01
N PRO A 18 -23.33 -8.36 -17.25
CA PRO A 18 -22.97 -6.95 -17.43
C PRO A 18 -22.54 -6.60 -18.87
N ILE A 19 -22.68 -5.33 -19.25
CA ILE A 19 -22.54 -4.87 -20.64
C ILE A 19 -21.11 -5.06 -21.20
N GLU A 20 -20.13 -5.11 -20.31
CA GLU A 20 -18.70 -5.34 -20.51
C GLU A 20 -18.45 -6.65 -21.27
N PHE A 21 -19.13 -7.73 -20.88
CA PHE A 21 -19.03 -9.04 -21.55
C PHE A 21 -19.51 -8.97 -23.00
N LYS A 22 -20.56 -8.19 -23.27
CA LYS A 22 -21.07 -7.96 -24.62
C LYS A 22 -20.16 -7.05 -25.45
N LEU A 23 -19.52 -6.05 -24.83
CA LEU A 23 -18.60 -5.12 -25.51
C LEU A 23 -17.25 -5.78 -25.85
N THR A 24 -16.71 -6.60 -24.94
CA THR A 24 -15.46 -7.34 -25.12
C THR A 24 -15.61 -8.62 -25.96
N GLY A 25 -16.82 -9.19 -25.98
CA GLY A 25 -17.13 -10.50 -26.55
C GLY A 25 -16.73 -11.68 -25.63
N ILE A 26 -16.33 -11.40 -24.39
CA ILE A 26 -15.97 -12.43 -23.40
C ILE A 26 -17.24 -13.17 -22.96
N LYS A 27 -17.14 -14.50 -22.84
CA LYS A 27 -18.16 -15.34 -22.19
C LYS A 27 -17.58 -15.83 -20.87
N PRO A 28 -18.19 -15.52 -19.71
CA PRO A 28 -17.66 -15.96 -18.43
C PRO A 28 -17.69 -17.49 -18.35
N LYS A 29 -16.58 -18.10 -17.90
CA LYS A 29 -16.53 -19.52 -17.51
C LYS A 29 -17.29 -19.71 -16.19
N GLN A 30 -17.65 -20.95 -15.88
CA GLN A 30 -18.10 -21.30 -14.52
C GLN A 30 -16.89 -21.30 -13.58
N TRP A 31 -17.05 -20.72 -12.40
CA TRP A 31 -16.02 -20.66 -11.37
C TRP A 31 -15.87 -22.00 -10.67
N THR A 32 -14.64 -22.33 -10.31
CA THR A 32 -14.22 -23.48 -9.52
C THR A 32 -13.54 -22.99 -8.24
N VAL A 33 -13.16 -23.93 -7.35
CA VAL A 33 -12.35 -23.60 -6.17
C VAL A 33 -10.93 -23.13 -6.57
N GLN A 34 -10.43 -23.54 -7.75
CA GLN A 34 -9.12 -23.09 -8.25
C GLN A 34 -9.14 -21.59 -8.58
N ASP A 35 -10.23 -21.05 -9.11
CA ASP A 35 -10.35 -19.61 -9.40
C ASP A 35 -10.30 -18.76 -8.12
N LEU A 36 -10.93 -19.22 -7.02
CA LEU A 36 -10.83 -18.56 -5.70
C LEU A 36 -9.40 -18.56 -5.16
N LEU A 37 -8.71 -19.70 -5.28
CA LEU A 37 -7.33 -19.86 -4.81
C LEU A 37 -6.34 -19.07 -5.67
N ALA A 38 -6.55 -19.01 -6.99
CA ALA A 38 -5.76 -18.20 -7.91
C ALA A 38 -5.94 -16.70 -7.63
N TRP A 39 -7.14 -16.25 -7.28
CA TRP A 39 -7.36 -14.85 -6.87
C TRP A 39 -6.63 -14.51 -5.56
N GLY A 40 -6.74 -15.39 -4.55
CA GLY A 40 -5.95 -15.26 -3.31
C GLY A 40 -4.43 -15.24 -3.56
N ARG A 41 -3.95 -16.00 -4.56
CA ARG A 41 -2.55 -16.00 -4.99
C ARG A 41 -2.11 -14.69 -5.64
N VAL A 42 -2.89 -14.15 -6.56
CA VAL A 42 -2.61 -12.84 -7.18
C VAL A 42 -2.54 -11.76 -6.11
N MET A 43 -3.53 -11.70 -5.21
CA MET A 43 -3.55 -10.75 -4.09
C MET A 43 -2.31 -10.90 -3.18
N THR A 44 -1.89 -12.13 -2.89
CA THR A 44 -0.68 -12.42 -2.10
C THR A 44 0.57 -11.81 -2.76
N TRP A 45 0.75 -12.03 -4.06
CA TRP A 45 1.90 -11.55 -4.81
C TRP A 45 1.89 -10.02 -5.02
N THR A 46 0.74 -9.41 -5.34
CA THR A 46 0.64 -7.94 -5.50
C THR A 46 0.86 -7.17 -4.21
N LEU A 47 0.67 -7.81 -3.05
CA LEU A 47 0.95 -7.25 -1.73
C LEU A 47 2.37 -7.59 -1.23
N SER A 48 3.18 -8.29 -2.02
CA SER A 48 4.61 -8.48 -1.76
C SER A 48 5.42 -7.28 -2.29
N HIS A 49 6.64 -7.12 -1.79
CA HIS A 49 7.51 -5.96 -2.07
C HIS A 49 8.96 -6.24 -1.63
N GLY A 50 9.87 -5.33 -1.97
CA GLY A 50 11.30 -5.41 -1.66
C GLY A 50 12.13 -5.57 -2.93
N TRP A 51 11.76 -6.54 -3.78
CA TRP A 51 12.56 -6.87 -4.97
C TRP A 51 12.72 -5.70 -5.96
N SER A 52 11.68 -4.88 -6.14
CA SER A 52 11.67 -3.80 -7.14
C SER A 52 12.48 -2.56 -6.71
N GLY A 53 12.37 -2.16 -5.43
CA GLY A 53 13.21 -1.11 -4.86
C GLY A 53 14.63 -1.62 -4.64
N THR A 54 14.86 -2.91 -4.39
CA THR A 54 16.20 -3.52 -4.39
C THR A 54 16.92 -3.26 -5.71
N LEU A 55 16.29 -3.51 -6.86
CA LEU A 55 16.84 -3.19 -8.19
C LEU A 55 16.95 -1.68 -8.49
N THR A 56 16.21 -0.83 -7.76
CA THR A 56 16.28 0.65 -7.92
C THR A 56 17.38 1.28 -7.06
N ARG A 57 17.40 1.00 -5.74
CA ARG A 57 18.49 1.31 -4.79
C ARG A 57 19.84 0.92 -5.40
N GLN A 58 19.82 -0.20 -6.10
CA GLN A 58 20.92 -0.76 -6.84
C GLN A 58 21.47 0.17 -7.91
N ALA A 59 20.71 0.45 -8.97
CA ALA A 59 21.11 1.34 -10.06
C ALA A 59 21.58 2.73 -9.55
N ILE A 60 21.02 3.21 -8.42
CA ILE A 60 21.50 4.42 -7.74
C ILE A 60 22.99 4.31 -7.33
N ILE A 61 23.45 3.20 -6.73
CA ILE A 61 24.88 3.05 -6.39
C ILE A 61 25.75 2.93 -7.66
N ASP A 62 25.32 2.19 -8.68
CA ASP A 62 26.10 2.08 -9.92
C ASP A 62 26.28 3.45 -10.60
N LYS A 63 25.33 4.37 -10.36
CA LYS A 63 25.31 5.73 -10.89
C LYS A 63 26.09 6.75 -10.04
N VAL A 64 26.03 6.69 -8.71
CA VAL A 64 26.62 7.72 -7.80
C VAL A 64 27.56 7.21 -6.71
N GLY A 65 27.71 5.89 -6.56
CA GLY A 65 28.50 5.24 -5.51
C GLY A 65 27.80 5.14 -4.15
N PRO A 66 28.27 4.24 -3.26
CA PRO A 66 27.60 3.93 -1.98
C PRO A 66 27.39 5.16 -1.08
N GLU A 67 28.44 5.96 -0.91
CA GLU A 67 28.45 7.12 -0.01
C GLU A 67 27.48 8.24 -0.45
N MET A 68 27.04 8.28 -1.72
CA MET A 68 25.98 9.19 -2.16
C MET A 68 24.60 8.53 -2.06
N ALA A 69 24.48 7.26 -2.43
CA ALA A 69 23.21 6.53 -2.40
C ALA A 69 22.63 6.39 -0.99
N GLU A 70 23.48 6.37 0.04
CA GLU A 70 23.01 6.26 1.43
C GLU A 70 22.17 7.46 1.88
N GLU A 71 22.41 8.68 1.36
CA GLU A 71 21.53 9.83 1.62
C GLU A 71 20.18 9.73 0.87
N LEU A 72 19.99 8.72 0.02
CA LEU A 72 18.73 8.33 -0.63
C LEU A 72 18.19 6.97 -0.12
N SER A 73 18.72 6.42 0.98
CA SER A 73 18.16 5.22 1.60
C SER A 73 16.79 5.51 2.25
N ILE A 74 16.06 4.46 2.66
CA ILE A 74 14.79 4.66 3.38
C ILE A 74 15.12 5.03 4.83
N LEU A 75 14.98 6.31 5.14
CA LEU A 75 15.21 6.87 6.47
C LEU A 75 13.90 6.92 7.25
N TYR A 76 13.89 6.33 8.45
CA TYR A 76 12.75 6.38 9.36
C TYR A 76 13.07 7.33 10.55
N PRO A 77 12.39 8.48 10.68
CA PRO A 77 12.72 9.47 11.72
C PRO A 77 12.39 8.96 13.14
N GLU A 78 13.33 9.16 14.08
CA GLU A 78 13.18 8.74 15.49
C GLU A 78 11.96 9.37 16.19
N GLU A 79 11.47 10.54 15.73
CA GLU A 79 10.27 11.17 16.30
C GLU A 79 8.94 10.52 15.86
N ASN A 80 8.96 9.62 14.87
CA ASN A 80 7.77 8.92 14.38
C ASN A 80 7.59 7.58 15.12
N PRO A 81 6.38 7.27 15.61
CA PRO A 81 6.18 6.08 16.44
C PRO A 81 6.32 4.80 15.62
N VAL A 82 6.91 3.76 16.22
CA VAL A 82 6.80 2.39 15.72
C VAL A 82 5.49 1.76 16.19
N GLU A 83 5.04 0.67 15.57
CA GLU A 83 3.77 0.02 15.92
C GLU A 83 3.84 -0.76 17.26
N ILE A 84 5.02 -1.26 17.63
CA ILE A 84 5.34 -2.00 18.86
C ILE A 84 6.63 -1.37 19.47
N PRO A 85 6.50 -0.41 20.40
CA PRO A 85 7.60 0.49 20.82
C PRO A 85 8.42 0.02 22.02
N ASP A 86 8.08 -1.13 22.62
CA ASP A 86 8.84 -1.79 23.69
C ASP A 86 9.57 -3.06 23.17
N GLY A 87 9.77 -3.13 21.85
CA GLY A 87 10.48 -4.18 21.14
C GLY A 87 9.93 -5.60 21.35
N ILE A 88 10.79 -6.57 21.04
CA ILE A 88 10.78 -7.95 21.58
C ILE A 88 12.25 -8.40 21.68
N ASP A 89 12.59 -9.40 22.48
CA ASP A 89 13.93 -9.62 23.08
C ASP A 89 15.13 -9.89 22.09
N ILE A 90 15.76 -8.81 21.61
CA ILE A 90 17.21 -8.51 21.29
C ILE A 90 18.09 -9.13 20.13
N ASN A 91 18.61 -8.26 19.22
CA ASN A 91 19.96 -8.22 18.49
C ASN A 91 20.15 -8.48 16.94
N HIS A 92 21.18 -7.86 16.29
CA HIS A 92 21.36 -7.61 14.81
C HIS A 92 22.81 -7.66 14.18
N LEU A 93 22.96 -7.34 12.86
CA LEU A 93 24.11 -6.94 11.93
C LEU A 93 24.20 -7.80 10.60
N GLN A 94 24.84 -7.52 9.41
CA GLN A 94 25.12 -6.37 8.45
C GLN A 94 26.17 -6.80 7.32
N VAL A 95 26.27 -6.47 5.98
CA VAL A 95 25.49 -5.93 4.78
C VAL A 95 26.24 -6.26 3.41
N ASP A 96 25.78 -5.75 2.24
CA ASP A 96 26.38 -5.63 0.84
C ASP A 96 26.33 -6.84 -0.17
N GLU A 97 26.43 -6.79 -1.53
CA GLU A 97 26.69 -5.74 -2.58
C GLU A 97 25.74 -5.83 -3.87
N LYS A 98 26.13 -5.61 -5.16
CA LYS A 98 25.26 -4.88 -6.18
C LYS A 98 25.17 -5.22 -7.75
N PHE A 99 23.96 -5.23 -8.41
CA PHE A 99 23.64 -5.42 -9.90
C PHE A 99 22.31 -4.86 -10.59
N GLU A 100 22.32 -4.18 -11.77
CA GLU A 100 21.11 -3.73 -12.58
C GLU A 100 20.20 -4.81 -13.28
N ALA A 101 19.00 -4.44 -13.79
CA ALA A 101 17.98 -5.32 -14.43
C ALA A 101 17.23 -4.75 -15.68
N ALA A 102 16.39 -5.57 -16.35
CA ALA A 102 15.77 -5.31 -17.67
C ALA A 102 14.22 -5.45 -17.73
N LYS A 103 13.57 -5.00 -18.82
CA LYS A 103 12.09 -4.85 -18.95
C LYS A 103 11.43 -5.80 -19.98
N GLY A 104 10.27 -6.35 -19.61
CA GLY A 104 9.48 -7.29 -20.43
C GLY A 104 8.54 -6.62 -21.47
N PRO A 105 7.91 -7.41 -22.38
CA PRO A 105 7.37 -6.88 -23.64
C PRO A 105 5.87 -6.50 -23.69
N PHE A 106 5.07 -6.75 -22.65
CA PHE A 106 3.60 -6.73 -22.76
C PHE A 106 2.89 -5.48 -22.21
N LEU A 107 2.50 -4.60 -23.13
CA LEU A 107 1.37 -3.65 -23.05
C LEU A 107 1.48 -2.44 -22.08
N GLY A 108 0.53 -1.51 -22.23
CA GLY A 108 0.57 -0.15 -21.64
C GLY A 108 -0.28 0.05 -20.38
N LYS A 109 -0.29 1.30 -19.89
CA LYS A 109 -0.91 1.75 -18.63
C LYS A 109 -2.44 1.53 -18.52
N ASP A 110 -2.94 1.72 -17.29
CA ASP A 110 -4.33 2.01 -16.90
C ASP A 110 -5.25 0.80 -16.62
N MET A 111 -4.80 -0.16 -15.80
CA MET A 111 -5.62 -1.03 -14.94
C MET A 111 -4.82 -1.43 -13.70
N GLU A 112 -5.20 -0.98 -12.49
CA GLU A 112 -4.41 -1.19 -11.28
C GLU A 112 -5.20 -1.77 -10.10
N GLY A 113 -4.50 -2.53 -9.24
CA GLY A 113 -4.92 -2.85 -7.86
C GLY A 113 -3.82 -2.58 -6.82
N GLY A 114 -2.67 -2.03 -7.24
CA GLY A 114 -1.42 -1.97 -6.47
C GLY A 114 -1.32 -0.83 -5.45
N GLY A 115 -2.38 -0.56 -4.69
CA GLY A 115 -2.32 0.42 -3.61
C GLY A 115 -1.56 -0.10 -2.38
N ARG A 116 -0.69 0.72 -1.79
CA ARG A 116 0.24 0.31 -0.73
C ARG A 116 0.02 0.98 0.64
N GLY A 117 -1.11 1.67 0.84
CA GLY A 117 -1.42 2.38 2.09
C GLY A 117 -2.59 1.80 2.88
N SER A 118 -2.63 2.01 4.19
CA SER A 118 -3.81 1.84 5.07
C SER A 118 -3.56 2.55 6.40
N ASN A 119 -4.62 2.93 7.11
CA ASN A 119 -4.60 3.16 8.56
C ASN A 119 -5.41 2.07 9.27
N ALA A 120 -5.02 1.72 10.48
CA ALA A 120 -5.85 1.03 11.46
C ALA A 120 -5.48 1.52 12.87
N TRP A 121 -6.44 1.52 13.78
CA TRP A 121 -6.19 1.77 15.18
C TRP A 121 -7.20 1.06 16.07
N ALA A 122 -6.73 0.57 17.22
CA ALA A 122 -7.57 0.01 18.27
C ALA A 122 -7.37 0.83 19.56
N VAL A 123 -8.46 1.13 20.27
CA VAL A 123 -8.48 2.05 21.42
C VAL A 123 -9.11 1.34 22.61
N SER A 124 -8.45 1.36 23.77
CA SER A 124 -8.90 0.62 24.96
C SER A 124 -10.14 1.25 25.63
N PRO A 125 -10.85 0.53 26.52
CA PRO A 125 -11.96 1.07 27.31
C PRO A 125 -11.60 2.33 28.11
N GLU A 126 -10.35 2.42 28.59
CA GLU A 126 -9.81 3.53 29.37
C GLU A 126 -9.65 4.79 28.51
N LYS A 127 -9.30 4.64 27.23
CA LYS A 127 -9.19 5.72 26.25
C LYS A 127 -10.51 6.01 25.51
N SER A 128 -11.41 5.04 25.36
CA SER A 128 -12.69 5.17 24.65
C SER A 128 -13.77 5.88 25.47
N ASN A 129 -14.53 6.78 24.85
CA ASN A 129 -15.69 7.45 25.46
C ASN A 129 -16.87 6.51 25.72
N THR A 130 -16.94 5.34 25.06
CA THR A 130 -18.03 4.36 25.27
C THR A 130 -17.81 3.44 26.47
N GLY A 131 -16.58 3.39 27.01
CA GLY A 131 -16.19 2.42 28.03
C GLY A 131 -16.03 0.98 27.51
N ARG A 132 -15.93 0.82 26.19
CA ARG A 132 -15.62 -0.43 25.47
C ARG A 132 -14.51 -0.14 24.46
N PRO A 133 -13.81 -1.15 23.91
CA PRO A 133 -12.85 -0.91 22.86
C PRO A 133 -13.50 -0.32 21.60
N VAL A 134 -12.72 0.41 20.81
CA VAL A 134 -13.11 0.80 19.45
C VAL A 134 -11.99 0.44 18.49
N LEU A 135 -12.32 -0.20 17.38
CA LEU A 135 -11.40 -0.49 16.28
C LEU A 135 -11.85 0.22 15.02
N CYS A 136 -10.92 0.90 14.36
CA CYS A 136 -11.12 1.52 13.05
C CYS A 136 -10.11 0.99 12.05
N ASN A 137 -10.50 0.93 10.78
CA ASN A 137 -9.63 0.56 9.67
C ASN A 137 -10.03 1.33 8.41
N ASP A 138 -9.07 2.05 7.82
CA ASP A 138 -9.17 2.86 6.61
C ASP A 138 -8.16 2.32 5.59
N THR A 139 -8.61 1.48 4.66
CA THR A 139 -7.71 0.77 3.73
C THR A 139 -7.52 1.58 2.45
N HIS A 140 -6.28 1.95 2.10
CA HIS A 140 -6.01 2.86 0.97
C HIS A 140 -5.55 2.10 -0.28
N LEU A 141 -6.46 1.95 -1.25
CA LEU A 141 -6.21 1.26 -2.52
C LEU A 141 -6.53 2.16 -3.72
N VAL A 142 -6.29 1.66 -4.93
CA VAL A 142 -6.68 2.35 -6.16
C VAL A 142 -8.20 2.50 -6.20
N LEU A 143 -8.71 3.69 -6.50
CA LEU A 143 -10.14 3.95 -6.60
C LEU A 143 -10.67 3.54 -7.97
N ASN A 144 -11.15 2.30 -8.04
CA ASN A 144 -11.82 1.75 -9.22
C ASN A 144 -13.34 1.85 -9.10
N THR A 145 -14.05 1.71 -10.23
CA THR A 145 -15.44 1.25 -10.26
C THR A 145 -15.53 -0.04 -11.07
N PRO A 146 -16.20 -1.12 -10.58
CA PRO A 146 -16.64 -1.31 -9.20
C PRO A 146 -15.52 -1.09 -8.18
N GLY A 147 -15.90 -0.66 -6.98
CA GLY A 147 -14.97 -0.61 -5.84
C GLY A 147 -14.49 -2.02 -5.50
N ILE A 148 -13.25 -2.14 -5.03
CA ILE A 148 -12.64 -3.44 -4.71
C ILE A 148 -13.25 -4.10 -3.46
N TRP A 149 -13.79 -3.29 -2.54
CA TRP A 149 -14.41 -3.77 -1.30
C TRP A 149 -15.92 -3.95 -1.43
N TYR A 150 -16.40 -5.00 -0.78
CA TYR A 150 -17.81 -5.35 -0.68
C TYR A 150 -18.19 -5.60 0.78
N LEU A 151 -19.10 -4.79 1.30
CA LEU A 151 -19.65 -4.87 2.65
C LEU A 151 -20.66 -6.02 2.73
N ASN A 152 -20.40 -6.98 3.62
CA ASN A 152 -21.23 -8.15 3.81
C ASN A 152 -21.48 -8.49 5.28
N HIS A 153 -22.70 -8.95 5.56
CA HIS A 153 -23.08 -9.63 6.81
C HIS A 153 -23.42 -11.08 6.47
N LEU A 154 -22.73 -12.01 7.11
CA LEU A 154 -22.92 -13.46 6.96
C LEU A 154 -23.47 -14.02 8.27
N HIS A 155 -24.56 -14.78 8.20
CA HIS A 155 -25.16 -15.48 9.33
C HIS A 155 -25.63 -16.87 8.87
N SER A 156 -25.15 -17.93 9.52
CA SER A 156 -25.58 -19.32 9.32
C SER A 156 -25.74 -20.01 10.68
N GLU A 157 -26.76 -20.87 10.79
CA GLU A 157 -26.98 -21.74 11.95
C GLU A 157 -25.81 -22.74 12.15
N ASP A 158 -25.02 -22.99 11.10
CA ASP A 158 -23.80 -23.83 11.13
C ASP A 158 -22.54 -23.11 11.69
N GLY A 159 -22.68 -21.93 12.29
CA GLY A 159 -21.61 -21.29 13.08
C GLY A 159 -20.78 -20.20 12.39
N PHE A 160 -21.23 -19.66 11.26
CA PHE A 160 -20.67 -18.41 10.71
C PHE A 160 -21.57 -17.24 11.08
N HIS A 161 -21.08 -16.31 11.89
CA HIS A 161 -21.74 -15.02 12.11
C HIS A 161 -20.70 -13.90 12.13
N CYS A 162 -20.58 -13.12 11.04
CA CYS A 162 -19.58 -12.07 10.89
C CYS A 162 -20.04 -10.95 9.94
N LEU A 163 -19.56 -9.73 10.18
CA LEU A 163 -19.89 -8.53 9.40
C LEU A 163 -18.62 -7.72 9.13
N GLY A 164 -18.46 -7.24 7.90
CA GLY A 164 -17.38 -6.31 7.57
C GLY A 164 -17.23 -6.13 6.06
N SER A 165 -15.99 -5.94 5.61
CA SER A 165 -15.64 -5.87 4.19
C SER A 165 -14.87 -7.11 3.75
N THR A 166 -15.22 -7.61 2.56
CA THR A 166 -14.46 -8.60 1.79
C THR A 166 -14.14 -8.05 0.39
N ILE A 167 -13.43 -8.83 -0.43
CA ILE A 167 -13.24 -8.55 -1.86
C ILE A 167 -14.06 -9.57 -2.66
N PRO A 168 -14.82 -9.18 -3.70
CA PRO A 168 -15.53 -10.11 -4.57
C PRO A 168 -14.59 -11.20 -5.12
N GLY A 169 -14.95 -12.47 -4.94
CA GLY A 169 -14.08 -13.62 -5.20
C GLY A 169 -13.45 -14.24 -3.96
N LEU A 170 -13.54 -13.61 -2.78
CA LEU A 170 -13.08 -14.16 -1.49
C LEU A 170 -14.28 -14.38 -0.53
N PRO A 171 -14.46 -15.60 0.01
CA PRO A 171 -15.53 -15.91 0.96
C PRO A 171 -15.18 -15.48 2.39
N GLY A 172 -16.20 -15.14 3.18
CA GLY A 172 -16.03 -14.60 4.54
C GLY A 172 -15.96 -13.07 4.55
N VAL A 173 -15.33 -12.53 5.59
CA VAL A 173 -15.00 -11.13 5.83
C VAL A 173 -13.47 -11.02 5.99
N LEU A 174 -12.82 -10.04 5.38
CA LEU A 174 -11.36 -9.83 5.52
C LEU A 174 -11.03 -8.91 6.69
N LEU A 175 -11.85 -7.88 6.92
CA LEU A 175 -11.74 -6.92 8.03
C LEU A 175 -13.15 -6.56 8.53
N GLY A 176 -13.38 -6.54 9.83
CA GLY A 176 -14.71 -6.50 10.41
C GLY A 176 -14.79 -7.10 11.81
N HIS A 177 -15.91 -7.73 12.15
CA HIS A 177 -16.14 -8.35 13.46
C HIS A 177 -17.05 -9.60 13.39
N ASN A 178 -17.10 -10.34 14.50
CA ASN A 178 -18.10 -11.38 14.79
C ASN A 178 -18.88 -11.01 16.07
N GLU A 179 -19.33 -11.98 16.88
CA GLU A 179 -20.00 -11.68 18.16
C GLU A 179 -19.02 -11.20 19.26
N ASP A 180 -17.77 -11.66 19.23
CA ASP A 180 -16.81 -11.57 20.34
C ASP A 180 -15.60 -10.68 20.03
N ILE A 181 -15.11 -10.66 18.78
CA ILE A 181 -13.90 -9.94 18.37
C ILE A 181 -14.13 -9.05 17.15
N ALA A 182 -13.34 -7.99 17.05
CA ALA A 182 -13.18 -7.13 15.88
C ALA A 182 -11.72 -7.11 15.43
N TRP A 183 -11.49 -7.04 14.12
CA TRP A 183 -10.16 -7.01 13.52
C TRP A 183 -10.08 -6.08 12.30
N GLY A 184 -8.91 -5.49 12.10
CA GLY A 184 -8.56 -4.69 10.93
C GLY A 184 -7.23 -5.15 10.33
N ILE A 185 -6.94 -4.75 9.10
CA ILE A 185 -5.69 -5.08 8.41
C ILE A 185 -5.01 -3.86 7.79
N THR A 186 -3.68 -3.83 7.85
CA THR A 186 -2.82 -2.96 7.03
C THR A 186 -1.69 -3.80 6.41
N LEU A 187 -0.99 -3.28 5.41
CA LEU A 187 0.21 -3.91 4.86
C LEU A 187 1.41 -3.72 5.81
N ALA A 188 2.09 -4.82 6.15
CA ALA A 188 3.17 -4.82 7.14
C ALA A 188 4.48 -4.21 6.65
N PHE A 189 4.71 -4.24 5.34
CA PHE A 189 6.01 -3.95 4.73
C PHE A 189 7.17 -4.81 5.25
N THR A 190 6.91 -5.99 5.83
CA THR A 190 7.99 -6.91 6.17
C THR A 190 8.63 -7.49 4.91
N ASP A 191 9.93 -7.40 4.80
CA ASP A 191 10.71 -7.91 3.67
C ASP A 191 10.74 -9.45 3.64
N VAL A 192 10.36 -10.01 2.48
CA VAL A 192 10.20 -11.45 2.24
C VAL A 192 10.67 -11.89 0.85
N GLU A 193 11.38 -11.01 0.13
CA GLU A 193 11.73 -11.18 -1.28
C GLU A 193 13.18 -10.81 -1.58
N ASP A 194 13.99 -11.81 -1.94
CA ASP A 194 15.40 -11.63 -2.29
C ASP A 194 15.62 -11.74 -3.81
N ILE A 195 16.53 -10.89 -4.30
CA ILE A 195 17.04 -10.93 -5.66
C ILE A 195 18.36 -11.70 -5.67
N PHE A 196 18.36 -12.88 -6.29
CA PHE A 196 19.56 -13.70 -6.47
C PHE A 196 20.13 -13.52 -7.87
N VAL A 197 21.43 -13.24 -7.95
CA VAL A 197 22.21 -13.23 -9.18
C VAL A 197 22.78 -14.62 -9.38
N GLU A 198 22.12 -15.38 -10.25
CA GLU A 198 22.48 -16.74 -10.61
C GLU A 198 23.58 -16.75 -11.66
N LYS A 199 24.40 -17.80 -11.63
CA LYS A 199 25.53 -17.97 -12.55
C LYS A 199 25.22 -19.10 -13.53
N VAL A 200 25.16 -18.79 -14.81
CA VAL A 200 24.97 -19.76 -15.90
C VAL A 200 26.25 -20.59 -16.06
N ASP A 201 26.12 -21.90 -16.28
CA ASP A 201 27.26 -22.79 -16.46
C ASP A 201 27.99 -22.47 -17.78
N VAL A 202 29.27 -22.10 -17.66
CA VAL A 202 30.16 -21.74 -18.77
C VAL A 202 30.43 -22.89 -19.75
N THR A 203 30.06 -24.13 -19.39
CA THR A 203 30.15 -25.34 -20.23
C THR A 203 28.82 -25.75 -20.85
N ASN A 204 27.68 -25.34 -20.29
CA ASN A 204 26.36 -25.53 -20.87
C ASN A 204 25.38 -24.40 -20.43
N PRO A 205 24.96 -23.50 -21.33
CA PRO A 205 24.04 -22.41 -20.97
C PRO A 205 22.61 -22.86 -20.62
N GLU A 206 22.27 -24.14 -20.81
CA GLU A 206 21.00 -24.74 -20.32
C GLU A 206 21.07 -25.15 -18.83
N LYS A 207 22.13 -24.77 -18.11
CA LYS A 207 22.38 -25.09 -16.70
C LYS A 207 22.88 -23.87 -15.90
N TYR A 208 22.76 -23.93 -14.57
CA TYR A 208 23.33 -22.96 -13.64
C TYR A 208 24.27 -23.61 -12.62
N GLU A 209 25.16 -22.82 -12.03
CA GLU A 209 26.09 -23.23 -10.98
C GLU A 209 25.49 -22.92 -9.60
N TYR A 210 25.47 -23.91 -8.71
CA TYR A 210 25.09 -23.73 -7.30
C TYR A 210 25.92 -24.65 -6.40
N LEU A 211 26.56 -24.08 -5.37
CA LEU A 211 27.52 -24.77 -4.49
C LEU A 211 28.68 -25.47 -5.25
N GLY A 212 29.01 -24.99 -6.45
CA GLY A 212 29.99 -25.58 -7.36
C GLY A 212 29.49 -26.81 -8.15
N GLU A 213 28.21 -27.16 -8.03
CA GLU A 213 27.54 -28.16 -8.88
C GLU A 213 26.85 -27.50 -10.07
N SER A 214 26.82 -28.19 -11.22
CA SER A 214 26.10 -27.76 -12.42
C SER A 214 24.71 -28.41 -12.46
N ARG A 215 23.66 -27.59 -12.29
CA ARG A 215 22.26 -28.00 -12.13
C ARG A 215 21.43 -27.60 -13.34
N ASP A 216 20.49 -28.48 -13.73
CA ASP A 216 19.48 -28.15 -14.75
C ASP A 216 18.47 -27.14 -14.17
N PHE A 217 18.03 -26.18 -14.99
CA PHE A 217 16.85 -25.38 -14.65
C PHE A 217 15.60 -26.27 -14.66
N GLU A 218 14.69 -26.07 -13.70
CA GLU A 218 13.31 -26.54 -13.88
C GLU A 218 12.64 -25.64 -14.94
N LEU A 219 11.91 -26.23 -15.88
CA LEU A 219 11.26 -25.53 -16.99
C LEU A 219 9.76 -25.74 -16.95
N ILE A 220 9.02 -24.65 -16.88
CA ILE A 220 7.56 -24.60 -17.02
C ILE A 220 7.24 -23.90 -18.35
N GLU A 221 6.55 -24.61 -19.24
CA GLU A 221 5.98 -24.04 -20.48
C GLU A 221 4.52 -23.64 -20.23
N GLU A 222 4.24 -22.33 -20.17
CA GLU A 222 2.88 -21.79 -19.97
C GLU A 222 2.31 -21.30 -21.30
N VAL A 223 1.09 -21.71 -21.64
CA VAL A 223 0.49 -21.49 -22.97
C VAL A 223 -0.59 -20.40 -22.91
N ILE A 224 -0.17 -19.17 -23.19
CA ILE A 224 -1.00 -17.96 -23.13
C ILE A 224 -1.73 -17.77 -24.47
N GLN A 225 -3.05 -18.00 -24.46
CA GLN A 225 -3.87 -17.92 -25.68
C GLN A 225 -4.18 -16.46 -26.06
N VAL A 226 -3.54 -15.95 -27.12
CA VAL A 226 -3.67 -14.55 -27.55
C VAL A 226 -4.86 -14.37 -28.51
N LYS A 227 -5.70 -13.37 -28.26
CA LYS A 227 -6.99 -13.18 -28.98
C LYS A 227 -6.79 -12.72 -30.44
N GLY A 228 -6.68 -13.67 -31.35
CA GLY A 228 -6.58 -13.42 -32.80
C GLY A 228 -5.16 -13.52 -33.36
N GLU A 229 -4.23 -13.99 -32.54
CA GLU A 229 -2.85 -14.34 -32.89
C GLU A 229 -2.64 -15.83 -32.56
N ASP A 230 -1.43 -16.36 -32.75
CA ASP A 230 -1.10 -17.73 -32.32
C ASP A 230 -0.91 -17.80 -30.79
N ASP A 231 -0.98 -19.01 -30.20
CA ASP A 231 -0.74 -19.20 -28.76
C ASP A 231 0.73 -18.85 -28.40
N HIS A 232 0.94 -17.96 -27.43
CA HIS A 232 2.26 -17.59 -26.92
C HIS A 232 2.71 -18.62 -25.87
N VAL A 233 3.86 -19.26 -26.09
CA VAL A 233 4.44 -20.21 -25.14
C VAL A 233 5.53 -19.51 -24.34
N GLU A 234 5.20 -19.14 -23.11
CA GLU A 234 6.14 -18.55 -22.16
C GLU A 234 7.00 -19.65 -21.52
N LYS A 235 8.30 -19.40 -21.36
CA LYS A 235 9.27 -20.41 -20.89
C LYS A 235 9.89 -19.98 -19.57
N ILE A 236 9.18 -20.28 -18.49
CA ILE A 236 9.59 -19.91 -17.14
C ILE A 236 10.64 -20.92 -16.65
N GLN A 237 11.87 -20.44 -16.47
CA GLN A 237 12.96 -21.22 -15.89
C GLN A 237 13.06 -20.96 -14.38
N TYR A 238 13.36 -22.01 -13.61
CA TYR A 238 13.51 -21.96 -12.16
C TYR A 238 14.89 -22.49 -11.73
N THR A 239 15.46 -21.85 -10.72
CA THR A 239 16.63 -22.31 -9.95
C THR A 239 16.21 -22.76 -8.54
N GLU A 240 17.18 -23.15 -7.70
CA GLU A 240 16.98 -23.41 -6.27
C GLU A 240 16.29 -22.24 -5.54
N HIS A 241 16.54 -21.00 -5.97
CA HIS A 241 16.02 -19.79 -5.33
C HIS A 241 14.63 -19.40 -5.83
N GLY A 242 14.31 -19.58 -7.11
CA GLY A 242 13.01 -19.21 -7.68
C GLY A 242 12.99 -19.04 -9.20
N PRO A 243 11.93 -18.44 -9.77
CA PRO A 243 11.85 -18.17 -11.20
C PRO A 243 12.84 -17.10 -11.63
N LEU A 244 13.40 -17.25 -12.83
CA LEU A 244 14.16 -16.20 -13.50
C LEU A 244 13.24 -15.06 -13.94
N ILE A 245 13.62 -13.82 -13.61
CA ILE A 245 12.87 -12.60 -13.95
C ILE A 245 13.59 -11.69 -14.95
N ALA A 246 14.91 -11.82 -15.10
CA ALA A 246 15.72 -11.04 -16.06
C ALA A 246 17.06 -11.70 -16.38
N THR A 247 17.69 -11.31 -17.49
CA THR A 247 19.11 -11.61 -17.79
C THR A 247 20.01 -10.44 -17.35
N VAL A 248 21.19 -10.73 -16.81
CA VAL A 248 22.16 -9.69 -16.42
C VAL A 248 22.97 -9.30 -17.65
N THR A 249 22.32 -8.58 -18.58
CA THR A 249 22.76 -8.30 -19.96
C THR A 249 22.88 -9.55 -20.85
N GLU A 250 22.83 -9.37 -22.17
CA GLU A 250 22.95 -10.47 -23.14
C GLU A 250 24.36 -11.12 -23.22
N HIS A 251 25.34 -10.62 -22.45
CA HIS A 251 26.75 -10.99 -22.60
C HIS A 251 27.48 -11.36 -21.29
N SER A 252 26.81 -11.29 -20.12
CA SER A 252 27.34 -11.91 -18.90
C SER A 252 26.76 -13.32 -18.75
N GLY A 253 27.52 -14.23 -18.13
CA GLY A 253 27.03 -15.56 -17.78
C GLY A 253 26.15 -15.56 -16.53
N GLN A 254 25.24 -14.59 -16.39
CA GLN A 254 24.45 -14.39 -15.18
C GLN A 254 23.00 -13.99 -15.49
N THR A 255 22.09 -14.36 -14.59
CA THR A 255 20.64 -14.12 -14.69
C THR A 255 20.07 -13.85 -13.29
N ILE A 256 18.89 -13.25 -13.21
CA ILE A 256 18.28 -12.80 -11.96
C ILE A 256 17.11 -13.72 -11.61
N ALA A 257 17.17 -14.38 -10.45
CA ALA A 257 16.07 -15.13 -9.85
C ALA A 257 15.39 -14.34 -8.73
N LEU A 258 14.06 -14.50 -8.61
CA LEU A 258 13.27 -13.93 -7.51
C LEU A 258 12.96 -15.01 -6.46
N CYS A 259 13.60 -14.94 -5.29
CA CYS A 259 13.23 -15.78 -4.15
C CYS A 259 12.14 -15.08 -3.33
N SER A 260 10.95 -15.67 -3.19
CA SER A 260 9.80 -15.01 -2.54
C SER A 260 8.95 -15.99 -1.73
N LYS A 261 8.69 -15.65 -0.45
CA LYS A 261 7.78 -16.43 0.43
C LYS A 261 6.34 -16.46 -0.07
N SER A 262 5.97 -15.55 -0.96
CA SER A 262 4.62 -15.42 -1.53
C SER A 262 4.37 -16.36 -2.71
N LEU A 263 5.43 -16.83 -3.38
CA LEU A 263 5.33 -17.85 -4.44
C LEU A 263 5.19 -19.27 -3.87
N GLN A 264 5.77 -19.53 -2.69
CA GLN A 264 5.71 -20.83 -2.00
C GLN A 264 4.27 -21.25 -1.58
N PRO A 265 3.96 -22.54 -1.39
CA PRO A 265 2.69 -23.02 -0.80
C PRO A 265 2.23 -22.20 0.42
N ASN A 266 0.96 -21.80 0.48
CA ASN A 266 0.38 -21.01 1.58
C ASN A 266 -1.06 -21.46 1.93
N THR A 267 -1.58 -21.00 3.07
CA THR A 267 -2.90 -21.39 3.61
C THR A 267 -3.85 -20.21 3.87
N ILE A 268 -3.67 -19.08 3.16
CA ILE A 268 -4.33 -17.78 3.42
C ILE A 268 -5.85 -17.85 3.70
N LEU A 269 -6.62 -18.60 2.89
CA LEU A 269 -8.08 -18.71 3.06
C LEU A 269 -8.47 -19.46 4.35
N GLU A 270 -7.65 -20.39 4.84
CA GLU A 270 -7.89 -21.07 6.12
C GLU A 270 -7.76 -20.06 7.28
N GLY A 271 -6.76 -19.17 7.21
CA GLY A 271 -6.51 -18.17 8.24
C GLY A 271 -7.65 -17.17 8.40
N PHE A 272 -8.06 -16.52 7.30
CA PHE A 272 -9.20 -15.60 7.36
C PHE A 272 -10.49 -16.30 7.79
N LEU A 273 -10.80 -17.50 7.28
CA LEU A 273 -12.00 -18.25 7.69
C LEU A 273 -11.97 -18.69 9.16
N LYS A 274 -10.79 -18.87 9.77
CA LYS A 274 -10.64 -19.08 11.22
C LYS A 274 -10.85 -17.78 12.02
N ILE A 275 -10.23 -16.67 11.59
CA ILE A 275 -10.42 -15.35 12.22
C ILE A 275 -11.90 -14.97 12.26
N ASN A 276 -12.67 -15.29 11.21
CA ASN A 276 -14.10 -15.02 11.12
C ASN A 276 -14.93 -15.68 12.25
N VAL A 277 -14.44 -16.75 12.87
CA VAL A 277 -15.13 -17.53 13.91
C VAL A 277 -14.32 -17.67 15.20
N ALA A 278 -13.26 -16.86 15.36
CA ALA A 278 -12.43 -16.83 16.56
C ALA A 278 -13.11 -16.04 17.68
N ASN A 279 -13.10 -16.59 18.90
CA ASN A 279 -13.82 -16.05 20.06
C ASN A 279 -12.92 -15.22 21.01
N ASN A 280 -11.61 -15.18 20.73
CA ASN A 280 -10.58 -14.59 21.61
C ASN A 280 -9.22 -14.48 20.88
N TRP A 281 -8.24 -13.85 21.56
CA TRP A 281 -6.87 -13.64 21.09
C TRP A 281 -6.11 -14.91 20.71
N ASP A 282 -6.27 -16.00 21.47
CA ASP A 282 -5.53 -17.25 21.22
C ASP A 282 -6.04 -17.95 19.96
N GLU A 283 -7.35 -17.92 19.71
CA GLU A 283 -7.97 -18.43 18.48
C GLU A 283 -7.70 -17.51 17.27
N PHE A 284 -7.68 -16.20 17.50
CA PHE A 284 -7.29 -15.20 16.50
C PHE A 284 -5.84 -15.41 16.03
N SER A 285 -4.92 -15.61 16.97
CA SER A 285 -3.51 -15.95 16.70
C SER A 285 -3.38 -17.27 15.93
N GLN A 286 -4.16 -18.31 16.26
CA GLN A 286 -4.22 -19.56 15.49
C GLN A 286 -4.79 -19.41 14.07
N GLY A 287 -5.59 -18.38 13.82
CA GLY A 287 -5.99 -17.96 12.48
C GLY A 287 -4.85 -17.29 11.72
N ILE A 288 -4.15 -16.35 12.39
CA ILE A 288 -3.02 -15.60 11.81
C ILE A 288 -1.83 -16.52 11.44
N GLU A 289 -1.58 -17.59 12.20
CA GLU A 289 -0.58 -18.62 11.87
C GLU A 289 -0.78 -19.23 10.46
N LYS A 290 -2.02 -19.23 9.94
CA LYS A 290 -2.35 -19.72 8.59
C LYS A 290 -2.31 -18.64 7.52
N VAL A 291 -2.23 -17.37 7.89
CA VAL A 291 -1.96 -16.25 6.98
C VAL A 291 -0.46 -16.18 6.71
N GLN A 292 0.06 -17.21 6.06
CA GLN A 292 1.51 -17.39 5.77
C GLN A 292 2.06 -16.44 4.71
N ALA A 293 1.17 -15.80 3.94
CA ALA A 293 1.39 -14.62 3.11
C ALA A 293 -0.01 -14.10 2.68
N PRO A 294 -0.18 -12.81 2.33
CA PRO A 294 0.81 -11.74 2.43
C PRO A 294 1.02 -11.32 3.89
N GLN A 295 1.92 -10.36 4.08
CA GLN A 295 2.42 -9.91 5.36
C GLN A 295 1.62 -8.69 5.80
N LEU A 296 0.75 -8.86 6.79
CA LEU A 296 -0.24 -7.88 7.20
C LEU A 296 -0.14 -7.61 8.70
N ASN A 297 -0.37 -6.37 9.11
CA ASN A 297 -0.53 -6.02 10.51
C ASN A 297 -2.03 -6.18 10.83
N PHE A 298 -2.36 -7.18 11.64
CA PHE A 298 -3.72 -7.43 12.10
C PHE A 298 -3.97 -6.67 13.41
N THR A 299 -4.76 -5.60 13.36
CA THR A 299 -5.29 -4.98 14.60
C THR A 299 -6.40 -5.84 15.18
N TYR A 300 -6.49 -5.87 16.51
CA TYR A 300 -7.42 -6.71 17.27
C TYR A 300 -8.11 -5.91 18.37
N SER A 301 -9.35 -6.30 18.69
CA SER A 301 -10.04 -5.93 19.93
C SER A 301 -11.19 -6.88 20.24
N ASP A 302 -11.62 -6.99 21.50
CA ASP A 302 -12.70 -7.90 21.91
C ASP A 302 -13.68 -7.36 22.96
N VAL A 303 -14.79 -8.07 23.12
CA VAL A 303 -15.86 -7.76 24.10
C VAL A 303 -15.43 -7.88 25.56
N GLN A 304 -14.25 -8.46 25.84
CA GLN A 304 -13.67 -8.52 27.19
C GLN A 304 -12.89 -7.24 27.54
N GLY A 305 -12.62 -6.38 26.56
CA GLY A 305 -11.96 -5.10 26.73
C GLY A 305 -10.54 -5.04 26.18
N ASN A 306 -10.04 -6.11 25.57
CA ASN A 306 -8.66 -6.15 25.08
C ASN A 306 -8.49 -5.37 23.77
N ILE A 307 -7.26 -4.93 23.50
CA ILE A 307 -6.79 -4.43 22.20
C ILE A 307 -5.42 -5.02 21.87
N GLY A 308 -5.11 -5.22 20.59
CA GLY A 308 -3.81 -5.78 20.20
C GLY A 308 -3.42 -5.58 18.74
N LEU A 309 -2.23 -6.06 18.41
CA LEU A 309 -1.64 -6.09 17.07
C LEU A 309 -0.86 -7.40 16.90
N TYR A 310 -0.96 -8.04 15.75
CA TYR A 310 -0.17 -9.24 15.40
C TYR A 310 0.26 -9.16 13.94
N ILE A 311 1.53 -9.44 13.64
CA ILE A 311 2.04 -9.41 12.27
C ILE A 311 1.98 -10.80 11.64
N SER A 312 1.36 -10.91 10.46
CA SER A 312 1.21 -12.16 9.73
C SER A 312 2.34 -12.40 8.72
N GLY A 313 2.39 -13.64 8.23
CA GLY A 313 3.23 -14.03 7.10
C GLY A 313 4.59 -14.58 7.49
N ARG A 314 5.19 -15.36 6.57
CA ARG A 314 6.54 -15.89 6.73
C ARG A 314 7.57 -14.82 6.40
N VAL A 315 8.51 -14.60 7.31
CA VAL A 315 9.71 -13.77 7.10
C VAL A 315 10.95 -14.69 7.12
N PRO A 316 11.85 -14.61 6.12
CA PRO A 316 13.05 -15.44 6.07
C PRO A 316 14.09 -15.06 7.11
N ILE A 317 14.75 -16.06 7.69
CA ILE A 317 16.02 -15.89 8.38
C ILE A 317 17.13 -16.20 7.36
N ARG A 318 17.88 -15.17 6.98
CA ARG A 318 18.95 -15.21 5.98
C ARG A 318 20.28 -15.58 6.63
N LYS A 319 21.12 -16.35 5.92
CA LYS A 319 22.49 -16.67 6.34
C LYS A 319 23.40 -15.44 6.37
N ASN A 320 23.24 -14.54 5.40
CA ASN A 320 23.95 -13.26 5.28
C ASN A 320 23.04 -12.23 4.58
N GLY A 321 23.32 -10.94 4.75
CA GLY A 321 22.60 -9.85 4.08
C GLY A 321 21.17 -9.58 4.57
N TYR A 322 20.49 -8.67 3.85
CA TYR A 322 19.22 -8.06 4.26
C TYR A 322 18.22 -7.84 3.11
N GLY A 323 18.33 -8.57 1.99
CA GLY A 323 17.45 -8.45 0.80
C GLY A 323 17.48 -7.12 0.02
N ASN A 324 18.00 -6.05 0.60
CA ASN A 324 18.06 -4.69 0.05
C ASN A 324 18.82 -4.55 -1.27
N LEU A 325 19.68 -5.53 -1.61
CA LEU A 325 20.57 -5.51 -2.76
C LEU A 325 20.60 -6.91 -3.41
N PRO A 326 20.92 -7.02 -4.72
CA PRO A 326 21.11 -8.31 -5.40
C PRO A 326 22.31 -9.10 -4.87
N VAL A 327 22.12 -10.38 -4.54
CA VAL A 327 23.14 -11.23 -3.90
C VAL A 327 23.56 -12.44 -4.76
N PRO A 328 24.81 -12.93 -4.69
CA PRO A 328 25.24 -14.15 -5.40
C PRO A 328 24.44 -15.41 -5.02
N GLY A 329 23.80 -16.06 -6.00
CA GLY A 329 23.10 -17.34 -5.80
C GLY A 329 24.02 -18.57 -5.80
N TRP A 330 25.09 -18.56 -6.58
CA TRP A 330 25.91 -19.77 -6.78
C TRP A 330 26.76 -20.20 -5.57
N THR A 331 26.84 -19.37 -4.51
CA THR A 331 27.74 -19.59 -3.37
C THR A 331 27.12 -20.30 -2.17
N GLY A 332 25.79 -20.32 -2.04
CA GLY A 332 25.12 -20.83 -0.84
C GLY A 332 25.24 -19.93 0.41
N GLU A 333 25.72 -18.70 0.26
CA GLU A 333 26.09 -17.80 1.37
C GLU A 333 24.92 -16.93 1.85
N TYR A 334 23.99 -16.59 0.96
CA TYR A 334 22.89 -15.64 1.24
C TYR A 334 21.52 -16.33 1.38
N ASP A 335 21.46 -17.64 1.17
CA ASP A 335 20.22 -18.42 1.19
C ASP A 335 19.48 -18.31 2.55
N TRP A 336 18.20 -18.61 2.51
CA TRP A 336 17.37 -18.67 3.71
C TRP A 336 17.69 -19.95 4.50
N GLU A 337 18.15 -19.78 5.74
CA GLU A 337 18.39 -20.90 6.65
C GLU A 337 17.06 -21.40 7.26
N SER A 338 16.15 -20.47 7.58
CA SER A 338 14.86 -20.78 8.21
C SER A 338 13.85 -19.63 8.05
N GLU A 339 12.86 -19.56 8.95
CA GLU A 339 11.80 -18.55 9.00
C GLU A 339 11.61 -18.14 10.46
N ILE A 340 11.18 -16.89 10.72
CA ILE A 340 10.75 -16.49 12.07
C ILE A 340 9.56 -17.38 12.48
N LEU A 341 9.60 -17.97 13.68
CA LEU A 341 8.49 -18.79 14.16
C LEU A 341 7.28 -17.91 14.49
N HIS A 342 6.06 -18.43 14.33
CA HIS A 342 4.82 -17.66 14.62
C HIS A 342 4.84 -16.98 15.99
N LYS A 343 5.27 -17.70 17.04
CA LYS A 343 5.45 -17.19 18.41
C LYS A 343 6.52 -16.10 18.61
N GLU A 344 7.38 -15.87 17.61
CA GLU A 344 8.45 -14.87 17.59
C GLU A 344 8.11 -13.70 16.65
N MET A 345 7.15 -13.88 15.72
CA MET A 345 6.62 -12.79 14.88
C MET A 345 6.05 -11.67 15.76
N PRO A 346 6.16 -10.39 15.35
CA PRO A 346 5.82 -9.30 16.26
C PRO A 346 4.34 -9.28 16.65
N HIS A 347 4.08 -9.08 17.93
CA HIS A 347 2.72 -8.98 18.47
C HIS A 347 2.70 -8.26 19.82
N VAL A 348 1.59 -7.61 20.13
CA VAL A 348 1.34 -6.94 21.42
C VAL A 348 -0.14 -7.03 21.79
N LEU A 349 -0.42 -7.20 23.08
CA LEU A 349 -1.76 -7.24 23.65
C LEU A 349 -1.80 -6.28 24.86
N ASN A 350 -2.76 -5.35 24.86
CA ASN A 350 -2.98 -4.35 25.91
C ASN A 350 -1.76 -3.48 26.29
N PRO A 351 -1.18 -2.71 25.34
CA PRO A 351 -0.05 -1.81 25.63
C PRO A 351 -0.44 -0.69 26.60
N GLU A 352 0.50 -0.24 27.45
CA GLU A 352 0.25 0.74 28.53
C GLU A 352 -0.30 2.09 28.04
N CYS A 353 -0.02 2.47 26.80
CA CYS A 353 -0.53 3.70 26.18
C CYS A 353 -2.06 3.69 25.93
N GLY A 354 -2.71 2.51 25.97
CA GLY A 354 -4.15 2.34 25.77
C GLY A 354 -4.62 2.47 24.31
N TYR A 355 -3.70 2.44 23.34
CA TYR A 355 -4.03 2.41 21.92
C TYR A 355 -3.01 1.63 21.08
N ILE A 356 -3.46 1.11 19.95
CA ILE A 356 -2.65 0.60 18.84
C ILE A 356 -2.81 1.57 17.67
N ILE A 357 -1.73 1.88 16.97
CA ILE A 357 -1.72 2.65 15.72
C ILE A 357 -0.91 1.85 14.70
N SER A 358 -1.52 1.53 13.56
CA SER A 358 -0.83 1.01 12.39
C SER A 358 -1.14 1.88 11.18
N CYS A 359 -0.12 2.47 10.59
CA CYS A 359 -0.19 3.29 9.39
C CYS A 359 0.87 2.84 8.37
N ASN A 360 1.14 1.53 8.31
CA ASN A 360 2.26 0.95 7.55
C ASN A 360 3.64 1.48 7.98
N ASN A 361 3.72 1.98 9.21
CA ASN A 361 4.95 2.52 9.79
C ASN A 361 5.84 1.38 10.30
N LYS A 362 7.08 1.71 10.68
CA LYS A 362 8.05 0.73 11.18
C LYS A 362 7.44 -0.09 12.33
N ILE A 363 7.51 -1.42 12.24
CA ILE A 363 6.78 -2.32 13.15
C ILE A 363 7.38 -2.26 14.56
N THR A 364 8.66 -2.53 14.71
CA THR A 364 9.39 -2.55 15.99
C THR A 364 10.43 -1.43 16.04
N ASP A 365 11.02 -1.21 17.21
CA ASP A 365 12.32 -0.56 17.33
C ASP A 365 13.47 -1.39 16.69
N ASP A 366 14.70 -0.89 16.86
CA ASP A 366 15.96 -1.52 16.44
C ASP A 366 16.57 -2.46 17.50
N GLU A 367 15.87 -2.73 18.60
CA GLU A 367 16.31 -3.75 19.57
C GLU A 367 15.81 -5.15 19.15
N TYR A 368 14.64 -5.26 18.53
CA TYR A 368 14.04 -6.53 18.05
C TYR A 368 15.01 -7.42 17.23
N PRO A 369 15.14 -8.73 17.50
CA PRO A 369 16.22 -9.56 16.95
C PRO A 369 16.15 -9.76 15.44
N HIS A 370 14.97 -9.97 14.87
CA HIS A 370 14.86 -10.43 13.50
C HIS A 370 14.75 -9.24 12.54
N TYR A 371 15.53 -9.26 11.46
CA TYR A 371 15.41 -8.24 10.42
C TYR A 371 14.06 -8.37 9.72
N LEU A 372 13.17 -7.41 9.95
CA LEU A 372 11.85 -7.34 9.32
C LEU A 372 11.85 -6.63 7.98
N GLY A 373 12.96 -6.05 7.51
CA GLY A 373 12.96 -5.10 6.39
C GLY A 373 13.19 -3.66 6.84
N ASN A 374 13.25 -2.75 5.86
CA ASN A 374 13.36 -1.30 6.08
C ASN A 374 12.34 -0.48 5.25
N SER A 375 11.48 -1.15 4.48
CA SER A 375 10.68 -0.51 3.43
C SER A 375 9.31 -0.02 3.89
N PHE A 376 9.19 0.28 5.18
CA PHE A 376 8.00 0.86 5.80
C PHE A 376 7.70 2.25 5.23
N MET A 377 6.47 2.72 5.42
CA MET A 377 6.16 4.13 5.18
C MET A 377 6.75 5.01 6.28
N ASN A 378 7.21 6.21 5.90
CA ASN A 378 7.93 7.21 6.71
C ASN A 378 7.40 7.57 8.11
N GLY A 379 6.21 7.12 8.52
CA GLY A 379 5.67 7.28 9.88
C GLY A 379 4.88 8.56 10.14
N TYR A 380 4.79 9.50 9.19
CA TYR A 380 4.08 10.77 9.41
C TYR A 380 2.60 10.60 9.74
N ARG A 381 1.90 9.66 9.07
CA ARG A 381 0.50 9.33 9.35
C ARG A 381 0.33 8.83 10.79
N ALA A 382 1.20 7.92 11.24
CA ALA A 382 1.18 7.38 12.60
C ALA A 382 1.44 8.47 13.66
N ASN A 383 2.43 9.34 13.43
CA ASN A 383 2.71 10.49 14.29
C ASN A 383 1.50 11.45 14.36
N ARG A 384 0.82 11.71 13.23
CA ARG A 384 -0.37 12.56 13.22
C ARG A 384 -1.56 11.94 13.97
N VAL A 385 -1.82 10.64 13.83
CA VAL A 385 -2.82 9.92 14.63
C VAL A 385 -2.46 10.00 16.12
N LYS A 386 -1.20 9.75 16.47
CA LYS A 386 -0.69 9.81 17.85
C LYS A 386 -0.88 11.19 18.49
N GLN A 387 -0.58 12.28 17.77
CA GLN A 387 -0.86 13.65 18.21
C GLN A 387 -2.32 13.82 18.62
N ARG A 388 -3.26 13.35 17.79
CA ARG A 388 -4.71 13.46 18.09
C ARG A 388 -5.13 12.60 19.28
N PHE A 389 -4.50 11.45 19.50
CA PHE A 389 -4.77 10.54 20.62
C PHE A 389 -4.16 11.02 21.96
N ASP A 390 -3.07 11.78 21.92
CA ASP A 390 -2.43 12.35 23.11
C ASP A 390 -3.04 13.72 23.48
N GLU A 391 -3.54 14.48 22.49
CA GLU A 391 -4.38 15.68 22.70
C GLU A 391 -5.70 15.36 23.44
N THR A 392 -6.21 14.11 23.34
CA THR A 392 -7.59 13.76 23.66
C THR A 392 -7.70 12.74 24.80
N LYS A 393 -8.29 13.14 25.94
CA LYS A 393 -8.44 12.27 27.13
C LYS A 393 -9.41 11.09 26.95
N LYS A 394 -10.45 11.27 26.14
CA LYS A 394 -11.46 10.26 25.82
C LYS A 394 -11.85 10.40 24.35
N LEU A 395 -11.58 9.35 23.57
CA LEU A 395 -11.78 9.31 22.13
C LEU A 395 -13.22 8.85 21.81
N ASP A 396 -13.89 9.54 20.89
CA ASP A 396 -15.23 9.21 20.44
C ASP A 396 -15.31 9.06 18.90
N PHE A 397 -16.50 8.69 18.42
CA PHE A 397 -16.75 8.48 17.00
C PHE A 397 -16.51 9.72 16.12
N GLN A 398 -16.57 10.94 16.65
CA GLN A 398 -16.26 12.13 15.87
C GLN A 398 -14.74 12.26 15.66
N VAL A 399 -13.92 11.97 16.67
CA VAL A 399 -12.45 12.02 16.53
C VAL A 399 -11.95 11.07 15.44
N TYR A 400 -12.54 9.88 15.31
CA TYR A 400 -12.17 8.93 14.25
C TYR A 400 -12.63 9.40 12.86
N LYS A 401 -13.79 10.06 12.75
CA LYS A 401 -14.27 10.68 11.50
C LYS A 401 -13.44 11.88 11.09
N ASP A 402 -13.01 12.68 12.06
CA ASP A 402 -12.11 13.82 11.84
C ASP A 402 -10.74 13.33 11.35
N LEU A 403 -10.20 12.22 11.91
CA LEU A 403 -8.98 11.58 11.43
C LEU A 403 -9.10 11.08 9.98
N HIS A 404 -10.23 10.48 9.61
CA HIS A 404 -10.56 10.14 8.22
C HIS A 404 -10.71 11.35 7.28
N LEU A 405 -10.58 12.59 7.77
CA LEU A 405 -10.50 13.84 6.98
C LEU A 405 -9.31 14.73 7.41
N ASP A 406 -8.30 14.19 8.12
CA ASP A 406 -7.17 14.99 8.63
C ASP A 406 -6.10 15.17 7.54
N PHE A 407 -6.09 16.36 6.95
CA PHE A 407 -5.17 16.81 5.90
C PHE A 407 -3.96 17.60 6.45
N ALA A 408 -3.56 17.43 7.72
CA ALA A 408 -2.44 18.19 8.28
C ALA A 408 -1.07 17.60 7.89
N SER A 409 -0.32 18.30 7.04
CA SER A 409 0.99 17.86 6.55
C SER A 409 2.08 18.09 7.61
N LEU A 410 2.60 16.99 8.17
CA LEU A 410 3.81 17.00 9.01
C LEU A 410 5.07 17.43 8.23
N PRO A 411 5.38 16.87 7.05
CA PRO A 411 6.50 17.34 6.24
C PRO A 411 6.30 18.78 5.76
N GLY A 412 5.07 19.22 5.49
CA GLY A 412 4.74 20.63 5.24
C GLY A 412 5.15 21.56 6.39
N ARG A 413 4.92 21.15 7.65
CA ARG A 413 5.41 21.87 8.84
C ARG A 413 6.95 21.88 8.92
N ARG A 414 7.63 20.75 8.67
CA ARG A 414 9.11 20.65 8.65
C ARG A 414 9.73 21.53 7.56
N LEU A 415 9.22 21.48 6.32
CA LEU A 415 9.67 22.33 5.22
C LEU A 415 9.49 23.82 5.53
N LYS A 416 8.31 24.20 6.04
CA LYS A 416 8.00 25.58 6.39
C LYS A 416 8.98 26.13 7.42
N GLU A 417 9.15 25.42 8.54
CA GLU A 417 9.93 25.90 9.68
C GLU A 417 11.44 25.78 9.46
N GLY A 418 11.91 24.77 8.71
CA GLY A 418 13.33 24.49 8.46
C GLY A 418 13.93 25.16 7.22
N LEU A 419 13.18 25.27 6.11
CA LEU A 419 13.71 25.77 4.82
C LEU A 419 13.18 27.15 4.41
N ILE A 420 11.94 27.51 4.81
CA ILE A 420 11.28 28.74 4.35
C ILE A 420 11.32 29.87 5.39
N LYS A 421 11.20 29.54 6.68
CA LYS A 421 11.07 30.53 7.75
C LYS A 421 12.30 31.43 7.86
N GLY A 422 12.08 32.73 7.61
CA GLY A 422 13.15 33.74 7.61
C GLY A 422 14.00 33.79 6.34
N PHE A 423 13.90 32.82 5.43
CA PHE A 423 14.56 32.90 4.13
C PHE A 423 13.97 34.04 3.29
N ARG A 424 14.80 34.80 2.58
CA ARG A 424 14.41 35.98 1.78
C ARG A 424 15.29 36.11 0.55
N THR A 425 14.71 36.56 -0.56
CA THR A 425 15.40 36.71 -1.85
C THR A 425 14.96 37.97 -2.61
N ALA A 426 15.85 38.51 -3.44
CA ALA A 426 15.54 39.57 -4.39
C ALA A 426 14.79 39.06 -5.65
N LYS A 427 14.67 37.74 -5.87
CA LYS A 427 13.93 37.16 -7.00
C LYS A 427 12.41 37.17 -6.73
N PRO A 428 11.59 37.97 -7.42
CA PRO A 428 10.19 38.19 -7.03
C PRO A 428 9.32 36.93 -7.07
N LYS A 429 9.57 36.00 -8.01
CA LYS A 429 8.85 34.72 -8.13
C LYS A 429 9.09 33.80 -6.92
N ALA A 430 10.34 33.68 -6.48
CA ALA A 430 10.66 32.89 -5.29
C ALA A 430 10.13 33.55 -4.01
N GLN A 431 10.25 34.87 -3.88
CA GLN A 431 9.70 35.59 -2.72
C GLN A 431 8.16 35.46 -2.63
N LYS A 432 7.44 35.48 -3.77
CA LYS A 432 5.99 35.21 -3.84
C LYS A 432 5.63 33.85 -3.22
N LEU A 433 6.41 32.80 -3.48
CA LEU A 433 6.16 31.47 -2.89
C LEU A 433 6.57 31.39 -1.42
N ILE A 434 7.71 31.98 -1.04
CA ILE A 434 8.15 32.08 0.36
C ILE A 434 7.10 32.77 1.22
N ASP A 435 6.49 33.85 0.72
CA ASP A 435 5.45 34.59 1.44
C ASP A 435 4.14 33.78 1.56
N ILE A 436 3.80 32.94 0.58
CA ILE A 436 2.66 32.00 0.67
C ILE A 436 2.96 30.91 1.71
N LEU A 437 4.08 30.21 1.58
CA LEU A 437 4.49 29.12 2.49
C LEU A 437 4.70 29.59 3.93
N SER A 438 5.24 30.79 4.14
CA SER A 438 5.38 31.40 5.48
C SER A 438 4.04 31.58 6.19
N ASN A 439 2.98 31.88 5.44
CA ASN A 439 1.64 32.14 5.97
C ASN A 439 0.71 30.91 5.94
N TRP A 440 1.13 29.80 5.33
CA TRP A 440 0.35 28.56 5.28
C TRP A 440 0.19 27.93 6.66
N ASP A 441 -1.00 27.41 6.95
CA ASP A 441 -1.35 26.66 8.18
C ASP A 441 -0.85 25.21 8.19
N CYS A 442 -0.30 24.73 7.07
CA CYS A 442 0.14 23.35 6.84
C CYS A 442 -1.01 22.33 6.70
N ILE A 443 -2.20 22.80 6.29
CA ILE A 443 -3.35 21.95 5.92
C ILE A 443 -3.44 21.81 4.39
N LEU A 444 -3.60 20.59 3.90
CA LEU A 444 -3.71 20.20 2.48
C LEU A 444 -5.17 20.03 2.01
N ASP A 445 -6.11 20.83 2.51
CA ASP A 445 -7.48 20.78 2.01
C ASP A 445 -7.55 21.21 0.52
N LYS A 446 -8.61 20.81 -0.19
CA LYS A 446 -8.76 21.06 -1.63
C LYS A 446 -8.74 22.54 -2.07
N ASN A 447 -8.92 23.49 -1.14
CA ASN A 447 -8.83 24.92 -1.39
C ASN A 447 -7.44 25.50 -1.10
N SER A 448 -6.55 24.72 -0.46
CA SER A 448 -5.28 25.18 0.09
C SER A 448 -4.34 25.71 -0.99
N ILE A 449 -4.04 27.01 -0.92
CA ILE A 449 -3.06 27.67 -1.80
C ILE A 449 -1.63 27.41 -1.31
N GLY A 450 -1.44 27.30 0.00
CA GLY A 450 -0.15 26.94 0.59
C GLY A 450 0.24 25.50 0.27
N GLY A 451 -0.73 24.58 0.34
CA GLY A 451 -0.58 23.18 -0.06
C GLY A 451 -0.08 23.01 -1.49
N THR A 452 -0.79 23.60 -2.47
CA THR A 452 -0.36 23.57 -3.88
C THR A 452 1.07 24.10 -4.08
N VAL A 453 1.46 25.14 -3.34
CA VAL A 453 2.81 25.70 -3.43
C VAL A 453 3.85 24.80 -2.76
N TYR A 454 3.49 24.12 -1.67
CA TYR A 454 4.33 23.13 -0.98
C TYR A 454 4.62 21.92 -1.88
N GLU A 455 3.57 21.32 -2.44
CA GLU A 455 3.65 20.14 -3.31
C GLU A 455 4.54 20.38 -4.54
N VAL A 456 4.25 21.45 -5.29
CA VAL A 456 5.03 21.80 -6.48
C VAL A 456 6.48 22.17 -6.12
N PHE A 457 6.70 22.82 -4.97
CA PHE A 457 8.05 23.16 -4.51
C PHE A 457 8.84 21.94 -4.07
N LEU A 458 8.27 21.03 -3.27
CA LEU A 458 8.95 19.83 -2.79
C LEU A 458 9.34 18.92 -3.97
N TYR A 459 8.40 18.67 -4.90
CA TYR A 459 8.66 17.88 -6.11
C TYR A 459 9.75 18.53 -6.98
N THR A 460 9.68 19.85 -7.21
CA THR A 460 10.68 20.56 -8.01
C THR A 460 12.06 20.57 -7.32
N LEU A 461 12.11 20.76 -5.99
CA LEU A 461 13.35 20.75 -5.21
C LEU A 461 14.02 19.38 -5.24
N LEU A 462 13.24 18.31 -5.09
CA LEU A 462 13.70 16.93 -5.11
C LEU A 462 14.34 16.58 -6.46
N ARG A 463 13.61 16.80 -7.56
CA ARG A 463 14.17 16.58 -8.92
C ARG A 463 15.42 17.40 -9.17
N ASN A 464 15.40 18.70 -8.82
CA ASN A 464 16.57 19.57 -8.93
C ASN A 464 17.79 19.11 -8.11
N THR A 465 17.58 18.27 -7.09
CA THR A 465 18.63 17.72 -6.24
C THR A 465 19.20 16.41 -6.81
N VAL A 466 18.36 15.45 -7.20
CA VAL A 466 18.81 14.10 -7.57
C VAL A 466 18.97 13.87 -9.08
N GLU A 467 18.11 14.46 -9.90
CA GLU A 467 18.05 14.22 -11.36
C GLU A 467 19.34 14.61 -12.12
N PRO A 468 20.12 15.66 -11.72
CA PRO A 468 21.41 15.96 -12.33
C PRO A 468 22.47 14.85 -12.18
N HIS A 469 22.27 13.90 -11.27
CA HIS A 469 23.16 12.76 -11.04
C HIS A 469 22.53 11.44 -11.50
N LEU A 470 21.25 11.22 -11.18
CA LEU A 470 20.56 9.96 -11.48
C LEU A 470 20.08 9.81 -12.92
N ASP A 471 19.84 10.91 -13.64
CA ASP A 471 18.97 10.99 -14.84
C ASP A 471 17.47 10.74 -14.57
N GLN A 472 16.65 11.06 -15.57
CA GLN A 472 15.19 11.10 -15.46
C GLN A 472 14.58 9.75 -15.08
N ASN A 473 15.01 8.65 -15.71
CA ASN A 473 14.35 7.35 -15.53
C ASN A 473 14.58 6.83 -14.11
N LEU A 474 15.83 6.92 -13.65
CA LEU A 474 16.22 6.48 -12.31
C LEU A 474 15.72 7.43 -11.22
N THR A 475 15.52 8.72 -11.53
CA THR A 475 14.80 9.66 -10.66
C THR A 475 13.33 9.26 -10.51
N ASP A 476 12.66 8.88 -11.60
CA ASP A 476 11.25 8.46 -11.56
C ASP A 476 11.09 7.15 -10.77
N GLN A 477 11.99 6.18 -10.95
CA GLN A 477 12.05 4.94 -10.15
C GLN A 477 12.34 5.23 -8.66
N TYR A 478 13.32 6.08 -8.36
CA TYR A 478 13.64 6.52 -6.99
C TYR A 478 12.46 7.20 -6.29
N LEU A 479 11.70 8.03 -7.02
CA LEU A 479 10.45 8.63 -6.54
C LEU A 479 9.33 7.62 -6.29
N GLY A 480 9.52 6.35 -6.68
CA GLY A 480 8.57 5.27 -6.44
C GLY A 480 7.77 4.80 -7.65
N LEU A 481 8.16 5.15 -8.88
CA LEU A 481 7.59 4.53 -10.08
C LEU A 481 7.98 3.04 -10.13
N GLY A 482 6.99 2.16 -10.23
CA GLY A 482 7.23 0.70 -10.26
C GLY A 482 7.47 0.15 -11.67
N GLU A 483 7.98 -1.08 -11.74
CA GLU A 483 8.46 -1.70 -12.99
C GLU A 483 7.35 -2.11 -13.97
N HIS A 484 6.09 -2.28 -13.51
CA HIS A 484 5.01 -2.74 -14.39
C HIS A 484 3.74 -1.89 -14.23
N PRO A 485 3.27 -1.17 -15.27
CA PRO A 485 2.24 -0.13 -15.17
C PRO A 485 0.79 -0.62 -14.93
N LEU A 486 0.61 -1.83 -14.39
CA LEU A 486 -0.67 -2.48 -14.09
C LEU A 486 -0.56 -3.25 -12.75
N LEU A 487 0.39 -4.18 -12.68
CA LEU A 487 0.57 -5.10 -11.55
C LEU A 487 1.47 -4.52 -10.44
N LEU A 488 2.46 -3.70 -10.82
CA LEU A 488 3.41 -3.03 -9.92
C LEU A 488 3.67 -1.59 -10.43
N PRO A 489 2.64 -0.72 -10.46
CA PRO A 489 2.76 0.64 -11.02
C PRO A 489 3.57 1.58 -10.13
N VAL A 490 3.79 1.17 -8.88
CA VAL A 490 4.46 1.88 -7.80
C VAL A 490 5.30 0.91 -6.97
N SER A 491 6.52 1.32 -6.62
CA SER A 491 7.44 0.57 -5.74
C SER A 491 7.33 1.04 -4.29
N GLU A 492 7.97 0.32 -3.37
CA GLU A 492 8.05 0.64 -1.95
C GLU A 492 8.91 1.87 -1.60
N LEU A 493 9.49 2.55 -2.60
CA LEU A 493 10.20 3.82 -2.42
C LEU A 493 9.24 5.03 -2.34
N LEU A 494 7.99 4.89 -2.82
CA LEU A 494 7.02 5.99 -2.88
C LEU A 494 6.65 6.52 -1.48
N GLY A 495 6.99 7.78 -1.23
CA GLY A 495 6.78 8.49 0.05
C GLY A 495 8.02 8.56 0.94
N ASN A 496 9.07 7.78 0.67
CA ASN A 496 10.30 7.81 1.47
C ASN A 496 11.30 8.89 1.01
N SER A 497 11.17 9.38 -0.23
CA SER A 497 12.03 10.42 -0.81
C SER A 497 11.87 11.81 -0.18
N THR A 498 10.80 12.06 0.59
CA THR A 498 10.62 13.29 1.38
C THR A 498 11.69 13.43 2.46
N GLU A 499 12.01 12.35 3.17
CA GLU A 499 12.96 12.37 4.29
C GLU A 499 14.40 12.51 3.82
N ALA A 500 14.77 11.81 2.75
CA ALA A 500 16.06 11.98 2.09
C ALA A 500 16.36 13.46 1.77
N ILE A 501 15.38 14.21 1.26
CA ILE A 501 15.57 15.65 0.97
C ILE A 501 15.76 16.48 2.25
N PHE A 502 15.04 16.19 3.34
CA PHE A 502 15.31 16.89 4.60
C PHE A 502 16.70 16.54 5.16
N THR A 503 17.13 15.27 5.10
CA THR A 503 18.47 14.83 5.53
C THR A 503 19.58 15.48 4.70
N ILE A 504 19.45 15.48 3.36
CA ILE A 504 20.39 16.13 2.43
C ILE A 504 20.58 17.61 2.74
N PHE A 505 19.49 18.35 2.97
CA PHE A 505 19.57 19.79 3.27
C PHE A 505 19.96 20.10 4.72
N GLN A 506 19.90 19.13 5.64
CA GLN A 506 20.38 19.25 7.01
C GLN A 506 21.86 18.84 7.16
N ASN A 507 22.38 17.91 6.35
CA ASN A 507 23.78 17.50 6.39
C ASN A 507 24.69 18.58 5.74
N PRO A 508 25.55 19.29 6.51
CA PRO A 508 26.46 20.28 5.95
C PRO A 508 27.57 19.69 5.05
N ASN A 509 27.71 18.37 5.04
CA ASN A 509 28.67 17.60 4.24
C ASN A 509 28.01 16.82 3.08
N SER A 510 26.71 17.00 2.82
CA SER A 510 26.00 16.26 1.75
C SER A 510 26.71 16.41 0.41
N LYS A 511 26.80 15.29 -0.32
CA LYS A 511 27.35 15.24 -1.67
C LYS A 511 26.34 15.62 -2.75
N TRP A 512 25.04 15.54 -2.45
CA TRP A 512 23.96 15.98 -3.35
C TRP A 512 23.87 17.51 -3.39
N VAL A 513 24.06 18.18 -2.25
CA VAL A 513 23.88 19.64 -2.15
C VAL A 513 25.05 20.29 -1.43
N PRO A 514 25.98 20.95 -2.15
CA PRO A 514 27.08 21.67 -1.52
C PRO A 514 26.57 22.78 -0.59
N SER A 515 27.10 22.81 0.64
CA SER A 515 26.50 23.57 1.74
C SER A 515 26.66 25.09 1.62
N GLY A 516 25.87 25.81 2.41
CA GLY A 516 25.83 27.28 2.41
C GLY A 516 25.21 27.86 1.14
N LYS A 517 26.00 28.54 0.30
CA LYS A 517 25.47 29.34 -0.81
C LYS A 517 24.86 28.51 -1.95
N ALA A 518 25.34 27.29 -2.20
CA ALA A 518 24.80 26.47 -3.28
C ALA A 518 23.45 25.85 -2.88
N ALA A 519 23.32 25.32 -1.65
CA ALA A 519 22.03 24.93 -1.08
C ALA A 519 20.96 26.04 -1.17
N LEU A 520 21.29 27.26 -0.74
CA LEU A 520 20.37 28.41 -0.85
C LEU A 520 20.03 28.77 -2.31
N HIS A 521 20.99 28.61 -3.24
CA HIS A 521 20.74 28.81 -4.66
C HIS A 521 19.83 27.73 -5.26
N LEU A 522 19.93 26.48 -4.81
CA LEU A 522 19.11 25.36 -5.27
C LEU A 522 17.66 25.48 -4.80
N ILE A 523 17.45 25.89 -3.54
CA ILE A 523 16.15 26.29 -3.00
C ILE A 523 15.57 27.45 -3.83
N GLU A 524 16.35 28.50 -4.04
CA GLU A 524 15.92 29.68 -4.79
C GLU A 524 15.62 29.40 -6.28
N LYS A 525 16.38 28.50 -6.93
CA LYS A 525 16.12 27.99 -8.28
C LYS A 525 14.75 27.28 -8.32
N SER A 526 14.58 26.30 -7.43
CA SER A 526 13.38 25.46 -7.38
C SER A 526 12.11 26.27 -7.08
N LEU A 527 12.19 27.29 -6.21
CA LEU A 527 11.09 28.23 -5.97
C LEU A 527 10.75 29.10 -7.19
N VAL A 528 11.72 29.49 -8.02
CA VAL A 528 11.45 30.22 -9.27
C VAL A 528 10.75 29.32 -10.29
N GLU A 529 11.24 28.08 -10.45
CA GLU A 529 10.70 27.11 -11.41
C GLU A 529 9.31 26.63 -11.01
N SER A 530 9.08 26.35 -9.72
CA SER A 530 7.75 26.09 -9.16
C SER A 530 6.77 27.24 -9.45
N CYS A 531 7.21 28.49 -9.29
CA CYS A 531 6.37 29.65 -9.55
C CYS A 531 6.09 29.83 -11.05
N LEU A 532 7.01 29.46 -11.94
CA LEU A 532 6.77 29.45 -13.38
C LEU A 532 5.72 28.40 -13.75
N TRP A 533 5.89 27.16 -13.27
CA TRP A 533 4.94 26.07 -13.50
C TRP A 533 3.53 26.40 -13.00
N LEU A 534 3.40 26.99 -11.80
CA LEU A 534 2.13 27.44 -11.23
C LEU A 534 1.47 28.57 -12.04
N GLU A 535 2.26 29.52 -12.55
CA GLU A 535 1.72 30.63 -13.37
C GLU A 535 1.31 30.19 -14.78
N GLU A 536 1.98 29.17 -15.33
CA GLU A 536 1.65 28.53 -16.61
C GLU A 536 0.40 27.64 -16.52
N ASN A 537 0.37 26.69 -15.58
CA ASN A 537 -0.67 25.67 -15.48
C ASN A 537 -1.91 26.12 -14.70
N MET A 538 -1.76 27.04 -13.74
CA MET A 538 -2.86 27.52 -12.87
C MET A 538 -3.11 29.03 -12.97
N GLY A 539 -2.35 29.74 -13.81
CA GLY A 539 -2.50 31.16 -14.12
C GLY A 539 -1.78 32.10 -13.14
N ASN A 540 -1.51 33.33 -13.59
CA ASN A 540 -0.65 34.30 -12.89
C ASN A 540 -1.05 34.67 -11.43
N LYS A 541 -2.32 34.53 -11.06
CA LYS A 541 -2.84 34.95 -9.74
C LYS A 541 -2.88 33.77 -8.77
N SER A 542 -2.18 33.88 -7.64
CA SER A 542 -2.12 32.82 -6.62
C SER A 542 -3.47 32.50 -5.96
N SER A 543 -4.43 33.44 -5.98
CA SER A 543 -5.84 33.15 -5.61
C SER A 543 -6.52 32.12 -6.53
N GLY A 544 -5.87 31.70 -7.62
CA GLY A 544 -6.30 30.61 -8.49
C GLY A 544 -5.72 29.25 -8.11
N TRP A 545 -4.70 29.16 -7.26
CA TRP A 545 -3.87 27.96 -7.03
C TRP A 545 -4.43 27.05 -5.92
N ALA A 546 -5.73 26.73 -5.97
CA ALA A 546 -6.34 25.79 -5.04
C ALA A 546 -5.95 24.34 -5.38
N TRP A 547 -5.52 23.57 -4.37
CA TRP A 547 -4.94 22.22 -4.53
C TRP A 547 -5.80 21.28 -5.37
N GLY A 548 -7.11 21.21 -5.08
CA GLY A 548 -8.08 20.37 -5.76
C GLY A 548 -8.32 20.67 -7.24
N LYS A 549 -7.68 21.68 -7.82
CA LYS A 549 -7.69 21.91 -9.28
C LYS A 549 -6.73 21.01 -10.04
N ILE A 550 -5.64 20.57 -9.40
CA ILE A 550 -4.73 19.55 -9.94
C ILE A 550 -4.93 18.23 -9.18
N HIS A 551 -5.20 18.30 -7.88
CA HIS A 551 -5.43 17.13 -7.04
C HIS A 551 -6.88 16.63 -7.08
N GLN A 552 -7.12 15.62 -7.91
CA GLN A 552 -8.45 15.06 -8.14
C GLN A 552 -8.40 13.53 -8.16
N ILE A 553 -9.43 12.90 -7.59
CA ILE A 553 -9.70 11.47 -7.71
C ILE A 553 -10.79 11.22 -8.74
N GLU A 554 -10.75 10.07 -9.39
CA GLU A 554 -11.78 9.56 -10.29
C GLU A 554 -11.93 8.06 -10.01
N PHE A 555 -13.15 7.56 -9.84
CA PHE A 555 -13.35 6.11 -9.74
C PHE A 555 -13.34 5.53 -11.15
N GLN A 556 -12.21 4.92 -11.53
CA GLN A 556 -11.96 4.51 -12.92
C GLN A 556 -12.46 3.09 -13.20
N HIS A 557 -13.09 2.91 -14.36
CA HIS A 557 -13.57 1.62 -14.83
C HIS A 557 -12.61 1.04 -15.87
N SER A 558 -12.36 -0.27 -15.85
CA SER A 558 -11.39 -0.92 -16.78
C SER A 558 -11.71 -0.69 -18.27
N MET A 559 -12.98 -0.45 -18.64
CA MET A 559 -13.36 -0.11 -20.01
C MET A 559 -13.02 1.33 -20.43
N ALA A 560 -12.76 2.24 -19.48
CA ALA A 560 -12.52 3.67 -19.74
C ALA A 560 -11.21 3.94 -20.52
N ILE A 561 -10.27 2.99 -20.50
CA ILE A 561 -9.07 2.96 -21.34
C ILE A 561 -9.39 3.14 -22.85
N LYS A 562 -10.64 2.91 -23.29
CA LYS A 562 -11.14 3.24 -24.63
C LYS A 562 -12.16 4.38 -24.58
N LYS A 563 -11.68 5.62 -24.66
CA LYS A 563 -12.52 6.82 -24.77
C LYS A 563 -13.45 6.73 -26.00
N PRO A 564 -14.74 7.12 -25.93
CA PRO A 564 -15.37 7.92 -24.87
C PRO A 564 -16.04 7.12 -23.73
N LEU A 565 -15.65 5.85 -23.48
CA LEU A 565 -16.25 5.03 -22.41
C LEU A 565 -15.93 5.55 -20.99
N ASP A 566 -14.87 6.34 -20.83
CA ASP A 566 -14.61 7.17 -19.64
C ASP A 566 -15.87 7.93 -19.20
N LYS A 567 -16.57 8.56 -20.14
CA LYS A 567 -17.77 9.38 -19.88
C LYS A 567 -19.05 8.58 -19.61
N VAL A 568 -18.96 7.25 -19.60
CA VAL A 568 -20.09 6.33 -19.38
C VAL A 568 -19.92 5.57 -18.08
N PHE A 569 -18.70 5.17 -17.75
CA PHE A 569 -18.42 4.31 -16.59
C PHE A 569 -17.72 5.02 -15.43
N ASN A 570 -16.82 5.98 -15.69
CA ASN A 570 -16.08 6.64 -14.60
C ASN A 570 -16.98 7.54 -13.76
N ILE A 571 -16.63 7.70 -12.50
CA ILE A 571 -17.37 8.53 -11.55
C ILE A 571 -16.41 9.63 -11.03
N GLY A 572 -16.70 10.88 -11.37
CA GLY A 572 -15.83 12.02 -11.11
C GLY A 572 -15.43 12.75 -12.40
N PRO A 573 -14.24 13.39 -12.46
CA PRO A 573 -13.29 13.56 -11.34
C PRO A 573 -13.84 14.49 -10.24
N PHE A 574 -13.35 14.30 -9.02
CA PHE A 574 -13.72 15.07 -7.83
C PHE A 574 -12.51 15.74 -7.18
N GLN A 575 -12.68 16.98 -6.70
CA GLN A 575 -11.64 17.73 -6.00
C GLN A 575 -11.49 17.23 -4.56
N ILE A 576 -10.29 16.80 -4.19
CA ILE A 576 -9.95 16.27 -2.86
C ILE A 576 -8.75 17.01 -2.25
N GLY A 577 -8.45 16.74 -0.98
CA GLY A 577 -7.26 17.21 -0.27
C GLY A 577 -6.43 16.04 0.25
N GLY A 578 -5.26 16.35 0.81
CA GLY A 578 -4.26 15.37 1.25
C GLY A 578 -3.06 15.25 0.29
N ASP A 579 -2.08 14.44 0.69
CA ASP A 579 -0.90 14.01 -0.06
C ASP A 579 -0.60 12.52 0.27
N THR A 580 0.63 12.05 -0.01
CA THR A 580 1.11 10.71 0.36
C THR A 580 1.36 10.55 1.88
N ASP A 581 1.40 11.64 2.65
CA ASP A 581 1.87 11.69 4.04
C ASP A 581 0.78 12.10 5.06
N THR A 582 -0.38 12.61 4.61
CA THR A 582 -1.57 12.91 5.43
C THR A 582 -2.37 11.67 5.81
N VAL A 583 -3.10 11.72 6.94
CA VAL A 583 -3.87 10.57 7.47
C VAL A 583 -4.96 10.15 6.47
N HIS A 584 -5.72 11.12 5.96
CA HIS A 584 -6.47 10.92 4.71
C HIS A 584 -5.45 10.95 3.56
N GLN A 585 -4.93 9.79 3.19
CA GLN A 585 -3.84 9.66 2.23
C GLN A 585 -4.38 9.68 0.79
N THR A 586 -3.84 10.53 -0.08
CA THR A 586 -4.23 10.65 -1.49
C THR A 586 -2.98 10.61 -2.37
N ALA A 587 -2.34 9.45 -2.41
CA ALA A 587 -1.06 9.27 -3.08
C ALA A 587 -1.17 9.46 -4.61
N PHE A 588 -0.17 10.11 -5.20
CA PHE A 588 -0.07 10.35 -6.64
C PHE A 588 1.14 9.63 -7.25
N ASN A 589 0.99 9.17 -8.49
CA ASN A 589 2.08 8.50 -9.19
C ASN A 589 3.16 9.52 -9.61
N PRO A 590 4.48 9.24 -9.44
CA PRO A 590 5.55 10.15 -9.87
C PRO A 590 5.51 10.54 -11.35
N SER A 591 5.01 9.65 -12.23
CA SER A 591 4.85 9.92 -13.67
C SER A 591 3.57 10.71 -14.02
N SER A 592 2.76 11.07 -13.03
CA SER A 592 1.56 11.92 -13.13
C SER A 592 1.41 12.74 -11.85
N PRO A 593 2.39 13.61 -11.52
CA PRO A 593 2.49 14.25 -10.21
C PRO A 593 1.27 15.11 -9.90
N TYR A 594 0.98 15.28 -8.61
CA TYR A 594 -0.17 16.00 -8.06
C TYR A 594 -1.55 15.40 -8.31
N HIS A 595 -1.74 14.48 -9.26
CA HIS A 595 -3.02 13.82 -9.51
C HIS A 595 -3.20 12.58 -8.62
N ALA A 596 -4.23 12.56 -7.75
CA ALA A 596 -4.49 11.48 -6.80
C ALA A 596 -4.88 10.17 -7.52
N THR A 597 -3.87 9.36 -7.83
CA THR A 597 -3.95 8.27 -8.83
C THR A 597 -3.44 6.94 -8.32
N SER A 598 -2.59 6.90 -7.29
CA SER A 598 -1.93 5.64 -6.86
C SER A 598 -2.68 4.92 -5.75
N TRP A 599 -3.13 5.62 -4.71
CA TRP A 599 -4.07 5.05 -3.73
C TRP A 599 -4.76 6.11 -2.87
N CYS A 600 -5.94 5.76 -2.38
CA CYS A 600 -6.78 6.60 -1.54
C CYS A 600 -7.70 5.72 -0.67
N PRO A 601 -8.14 6.16 0.52
CA PRO A 601 -9.24 5.59 1.31
C PRO A 601 -10.36 4.89 0.53
N SER A 602 -10.22 3.59 0.33
CA SER A 602 -11.07 2.75 -0.53
C SER A 602 -12.17 2.01 0.23
N ASN A 603 -12.01 1.89 1.56
CA ASN A 603 -12.99 1.38 2.50
C ASN A 603 -12.65 1.89 3.90
N ARG A 604 -13.66 2.27 4.67
CA ARG A 604 -13.54 2.68 6.08
C ARG A 604 -14.56 1.94 6.92
N ILE A 605 -14.15 1.44 8.08
CA ILE A 605 -15.04 0.89 9.10
C ILE A 605 -14.63 1.45 10.49
N ILE A 606 -15.63 1.72 11.34
CA ILE A 606 -15.51 2.11 12.75
C ILE A 606 -16.43 1.18 13.58
N MET A 607 -15.86 0.43 14.52
CA MET A 607 -16.56 -0.60 15.31
C MET A 607 -16.55 -0.31 16.82
N ASP A 608 -17.72 -0.12 17.41
CA ASP A 608 -17.92 -0.02 18.86
C ASP A 608 -18.08 -1.43 19.43
N VAL A 609 -17.00 -1.97 19.99
CA VAL A 609 -16.83 -3.42 20.23
C VAL A 609 -17.81 -3.90 21.29
N GLY A 610 -18.63 -4.91 20.96
CA GLY A 610 -19.73 -5.38 21.81
C GLY A 610 -20.99 -4.49 21.79
N ASN A 611 -21.04 -3.46 20.96
CA ASN A 611 -22.23 -2.66 20.65
C ASN A 611 -22.42 -2.60 19.13
N TRP A 612 -22.48 -3.78 18.51
CA TRP A 612 -22.27 -3.98 17.08
C TRP A 612 -23.26 -3.19 16.17
N ASP A 613 -24.50 -2.96 16.61
CA ASP A 613 -25.47 -2.12 15.87
C ASP A 613 -25.11 -0.62 15.80
N ALA A 614 -24.08 -0.17 16.52
CA ALA A 614 -23.52 1.18 16.39
C ALA A 614 -22.33 1.27 15.42
N CYS A 615 -21.89 0.16 14.82
CA CYS A 615 -20.83 0.16 13.82
C CYS A 615 -21.25 0.93 12.56
N ILE A 616 -20.29 1.58 11.92
CA ILE A 616 -20.51 2.37 10.70
C ILE A 616 -19.37 2.11 9.70
N GLY A 617 -19.68 2.19 8.41
CA GLY A 617 -18.70 2.01 7.36
C GLY A 617 -19.04 2.75 6.08
N ILE A 618 -18.10 2.79 5.14
CA ILE A 618 -18.32 3.31 3.80
C ILE A 618 -17.30 2.69 2.82
N SER A 619 -17.78 2.24 1.67
CA SER A 619 -16.99 1.57 0.64
C SER A 619 -17.29 2.18 -0.73
N PRO A 620 -16.66 3.32 -1.09
CA PRO A 620 -16.93 4.01 -2.34
C PRO A 620 -16.46 3.21 -3.57
N PRO A 621 -17.00 3.51 -4.76
CA PRO A 621 -18.04 4.51 -5.03
C PRO A 621 -19.46 4.02 -4.70
N GLY A 622 -19.64 2.71 -4.56
CA GLY A 622 -20.92 2.04 -4.35
C GLY A 622 -20.69 0.52 -4.24
N GLN A 623 -21.77 -0.25 -4.15
CA GLN A 623 -21.73 -1.70 -3.88
C GLN A 623 -22.18 -2.57 -5.07
N SER A 624 -22.16 -2.00 -6.29
CA SER A 624 -22.54 -2.69 -7.52
C SER A 624 -21.71 -2.23 -8.71
N GLY A 625 -21.06 -3.17 -9.40
CA GLY A 625 -20.38 -2.89 -10.68
C GLY A 625 -21.31 -2.85 -11.90
N ILE A 626 -22.63 -3.01 -11.72
CA ILE A 626 -23.57 -3.08 -12.83
C ILE A 626 -23.98 -1.65 -13.21
N LEU A 627 -23.54 -1.18 -14.39
CA LEU A 627 -23.90 0.12 -14.93
C LEU A 627 -25.43 0.32 -14.94
N GLY A 628 -25.89 1.39 -14.29
CA GLY A 628 -27.32 1.71 -14.14
C GLY A 628 -28.00 1.05 -12.93
N SER A 629 -27.23 0.42 -12.03
CA SER A 629 -27.67 0.06 -10.68
C SER A 629 -27.70 1.31 -9.79
N ASP A 630 -28.70 1.44 -8.92
CA ASP A 630 -28.77 2.53 -7.94
C ASP A 630 -27.54 2.54 -6.99
N HIS A 631 -26.93 1.36 -6.76
CA HIS A 631 -25.73 1.18 -5.95
C HIS A 631 -24.41 1.26 -6.74
N TYR A 632 -24.40 1.87 -7.92
CA TYR A 632 -23.18 2.03 -8.74
C TYR A 632 -22.27 3.17 -8.21
N SER A 633 -22.85 4.20 -7.61
CA SER A 633 -22.13 5.41 -7.19
C SER A 633 -22.76 6.14 -5.98
N ASP A 634 -23.59 5.47 -5.20
CA ASP A 634 -24.37 6.04 -4.09
C ASP A 634 -23.51 6.40 -2.87
N MET A 635 -22.41 5.67 -2.64
CA MET A 635 -21.48 5.92 -1.53
C MET A 635 -20.43 7.02 -1.83
N ALA A 636 -20.24 7.41 -3.08
CA ALA A 636 -19.19 8.36 -3.48
C ALA A 636 -19.34 9.76 -2.86
N ASP A 637 -20.54 10.34 -2.87
CA ASP A 637 -20.83 11.66 -2.29
C ASP A 637 -20.83 11.65 -0.76
N LEU A 638 -21.19 10.52 -0.13
CA LEU A 638 -21.07 10.33 1.31
C LEU A 638 -19.59 10.30 1.73
N TRP A 639 -18.79 9.47 1.05
CA TRP A 639 -17.36 9.33 1.33
C TRP A 639 -16.59 10.65 1.14
N LEU A 640 -16.91 11.44 0.10
CA LEU A 640 -16.33 12.78 -0.13
C LEU A 640 -16.61 13.80 0.99
N LYS A 641 -17.61 13.54 1.85
CA LYS A 641 -17.98 14.38 3.01
C LYS A 641 -17.53 13.82 4.35
N GLY A 642 -17.00 12.59 4.39
CA GLY A 642 -16.83 11.84 5.64
C GLY A 642 -18.16 11.43 6.28
N GLU A 643 -19.15 11.08 5.45
CA GLU A 643 -20.42 10.45 5.86
C GLU A 643 -20.33 8.93 5.66
N TYR A 644 -21.13 8.17 6.42
CA TYR A 644 -21.04 6.71 6.55
C TYR A 644 -22.43 6.08 6.53
N VAL A 645 -22.52 4.82 6.09
CA VAL A 645 -23.72 3.99 6.28
C VAL A 645 -23.63 3.20 7.60
N PRO A 646 -24.77 2.93 8.27
CA PRO A 646 -24.82 2.05 9.44
C PRO A 646 -24.59 0.59 9.04
N LEU A 647 -23.88 -0.14 9.91
CA LEU A 647 -23.60 -1.56 9.76
C LEU A 647 -24.47 -2.35 10.74
N TYR A 648 -25.72 -2.57 10.35
CA TYR A 648 -26.69 -3.27 11.20
C TYR A 648 -26.31 -4.74 11.42
N TRP A 649 -26.27 -5.14 12.69
CA TRP A 649 -25.83 -6.46 13.14
C TRP A 649 -27.00 -7.32 13.63
N SER A 650 -27.84 -6.78 14.51
CA SER A 650 -28.94 -7.56 15.08
C SER A 650 -29.99 -7.86 14.02
N ARG A 651 -30.57 -9.06 14.08
CA ARG A 651 -31.60 -9.48 13.13
C ARG A 651 -32.81 -8.54 13.14
N GLU A 652 -33.11 -7.92 14.28
CA GLU A 652 -34.12 -6.86 14.40
C GLU A 652 -33.76 -5.63 13.53
N LYS A 653 -32.56 -5.06 13.70
CA LYS A 653 -32.13 -3.88 12.93
C LYS A 653 -31.99 -4.17 11.43
N VAL A 654 -31.54 -5.37 11.06
CA VAL A 654 -31.49 -5.80 9.65
C VAL A 654 -32.90 -5.92 9.05
N GLU A 655 -33.86 -6.51 9.77
CA GLU A 655 -35.25 -6.66 9.28
C GLU A 655 -36.03 -5.33 9.26
N GLU A 656 -35.73 -4.40 10.16
CA GLU A 656 -36.29 -3.04 10.16
C GLU A 656 -35.85 -2.20 8.96
N ASN A 657 -34.57 -2.33 8.53
CA ASN A 657 -33.94 -1.42 7.57
C ASN A 657 -33.71 -2.02 6.17
N LYS A 658 -34.11 -3.28 5.94
CA LYS A 658 -33.95 -3.93 4.63
C LYS A 658 -34.75 -3.22 3.52
N VAL A 659 -34.09 -3.01 2.38
CA VAL A 659 -34.71 -2.45 1.16
C VAL A 659 -35.25 -3.56 0.24
N LEU A 660 -34.63 -4.74 0.26
CA LEU A 660 -34.95 -5.87 -0.61
C LEU A 660 -34.87 -7.21 0.17
N THR A 661 -35.47 -8.27 -0.37
CA THR A 661 -35.27 -9.64 0.12
C THR A 661 -35.17 -10.59 -1.08
N LEU A 662 -34.01 -11.20 -1.27
CA LEU A 662 -33.75 -12.19 -2.33
C LEU A 662 -33.74 -13.60 -1.73
N ASN A 663 -34.57 -14.48 -2.27
CA ASN A 663 -34.64 -15.89 -1.84
C ASN A 663 -33.91 -16.77 -2.85
N ILE A 664 -32.62 -17.04 -2.62
CA ILE A 664 -31.83 -17.96 -3.46
C ILE A 664 -32.08 -19.40 -2.99
N ARG A 665 -32.26 -20.32 -3.94
CA ARG A 665 -32.31 -21.76 -3.70
C ARG A 665 -31.41 -22.45 -4.73
N PRO A 666 -30.16 -22.79 -4.37
CA PRO A 666 -29.29 -23.61 -5.22
C PRO A 666 -29.97 -24.93 -5.56
N LYS A 667 -29.63 -25.49 -6.73
CA LYS A 667 -30.20 -26.74 -7.26
C LYS A 667 -29.25 -27.93 -7.07
#